data_AF-A0A923WMS9-F1
#
_entry.id   AF-A0A923WMS9-F1
#
_cell.length_a   1.000
_cell.length_b   1.000
_cell.length_c   1.000
_cell.angle_alpha   90.00
_cell.angle_beta   90.00
_cell.angle_gamma   90.00
#
_symmetry.space_group_name_H-M   'P 1'
#
loop_
_entity.id
_entity.type
_entity.pdbx_description
1 polymer ?
#
loop_
_entity_poly.entity_id
_entity_poly.type
_entity_poly.pdbx_seq_one_letter_code
_entity_poly.pdbx_strand_id
1 'polypeptide(L)'
;MNDSASAAKLHLPVNLPVNVPEHPTLANKVRFVTAASLFDGHDASINIMRRILQSNGVEVVHLGHNRSVDEVVTAALTEDVQGIAISSYQGGHVEYFKYMIDLLRARGGAHIKVFGGGGGVIVAEEIAELHAYGVSRIFSPEDGQRMGLVGMIRSMIDACDFDLSNYAPTSLAPLQTGAMEARHRPLAQLITALENQRASNELRCALGAAAAATAVPTLGITGTGGAGKSSLSDELVRRLRLDQGDALNIAIISIDPSRRKSGGALLGDRIRMNAINPWNGQARVFMRSLATREAGSEISHALPDVIAACKVAGFDLVIVETSGIGQGDAAIVSHVDLSMYVMTPEFGAASQLEKIDMLDFADFIAINKFDRKGAQDALRDVAKQYQRNRELWSVAPEQMPVFGTQASRFNDDGVTALYQGLLPKLAEHGLPIATGPGKLAPVAHKQSSGKHVIVPASRARYLADIADSVRAYHANTRKQVKLARERQQLQETKRMLLAAGKAAGTMADSVADTTRNTTGDTMADTMGSIDQLISEREQALDASAKKLLAMWPDMQAAYAGDDYVVKIRGQEIRTRLVQHTLSGSVIRKVVLPKYVEHGEVLKFLMLENVPGAFPFTAGVFAFKRENEDPTRMFAGEGDAFRTNRRFKLVSAGMDAKRLSTAFDSVTLYGADPALRPDIYGKVGNSGVS
;
A
#
# COMPACT_ATOMS: atom_id res chain seq x y z
N MET A 1 34.28 -57.81 -9.00
CA MET A 1 33.84 -57.37 -10.33
C MET A 1 32.81 -56.29 -10.08
N ASN A 2 33.28 -55.04 -9.96
CA ASN A 2 33.26 -54.03 -11.02
C ASN A 2 31.84 -53.59 -11.39
N ASP A 3 31.57 -52.32 -11.04
CA ASP A 3 30.95 -51.25 -11.85
C ASP A 3 29.85 -50.52 -11.07
N SER A 4 30.13 -49.32 -10.55
CA SER A 4 30.11 -48.00 -11.23
C SER A 4 28.66 -47.63 -11.65
N ALA A 5 28.05 -46.51 -11.25
CA ALA A 5 28.59 -45.17 -11.15
C ALA A 5 27.79 -44.34 -10.12
N SER A 6 28.51 -43.56 -9.30
CA SER A 6 27.95 -42.52 -8.45
C SER A 6 27.79 -41.22 -9.25
N ALA A 7 26.69 -40.51 -8.99
CA ALA A 7 26.39 -39.23 -9.58
C ALA A 7 27.42 -38.17 -9.16
N ALA A 8 28.27 -37.77 -10.11
CA ALA A 8 29.11 -36.59 -9.99
C ALA A 8 28.23 -35.34 -9.93
N LYS A 9 28.15 -34.72 -8.75
CA LYS A 9 27.68 -33.34 -8.60
C LYS A 9 28.67 -32.44 -9.34
N LEU A 10 28.23 -31.79 -10.42
CA LEU A 10 28.94 -30.67 -11.02
C LEU A 10 29.00 -29.53 -9.99
N HIS A 11 30.15 -29.38 -9.33
CA HIS A 11 30.52 -28.13 -8.67
C HIS A 11 30.89 -27.11 -9.75
N LEU A 12 29.94 -26.25 -10.12
CA LEU A 12 30.26 -24.97 -10.73
C LEU A 12 30.96 -24.10 -9.67
N PRO A 13 32.13 -23.52 -9.95
CA PRO A 13 32.79 -22.63 -9.01
C PRO A 13 31.99 -21.32 -8.93
N VAL A 14 31.17 -21.19 -7.89
CA VAL A 14 30.61 -19.90 -7.47
C VAL A 14 31.71 -19.17 -6.72
N ASN A 15 32.57 -18.48 -7.45
CA ASN A 15 33.40 -17.39 -6.96
C ASN A 15 33.84 -16.55 -8.16
N LEU A 16 32.87 -15.87 -8.78
CA LEU A 16 33.16 -14.59 -9.42
C LEU A 16 33.22 -13.58 -8.27
N PRO A 17 34.31 -12.81 -8.11
CA PRO A 17 34.32 -11.70 -7.19
C PRO A 17 33.32 -10.68 -7.74
N VAL A 18 32.11 -10.65 -7.18
CA VAL A 18 31.25 -9.49 -7.33
C VAL A 18 31.93 -8.41 -6.51
N ASN A 19 32.86 -7.70 -7.14
CA ASN A 19 33.32 -6.39 -6.71
C ASN A 19 32.07 -5.49 -6.77
N VAL A 20 31.22 -5.54 -5.74
CA VAL A 20 30.24 -4.48 -5.49
C VAL A 20 31.10 -3.27 -5.12
N PRO A 21 31.18 -2.24 -5.96
CA PRO A 21 32.01 -1.09 -5.63
C PRO A 21 31.47 -0.44 -4.36
N GLU A 22 32.39 0.09 -3.56
CA GLU A 22 32.13 1.07 -2.51
C GLU A 22 31.03 2.05 -2.95
N HIS A 23 30.16 2.42 -2.01
CA HIS A 23 29.14 3.45 -2.26
C HIS A 23 29.82 4.67 -2.91
N PRO A 24 29.29 5.20 -4.03
CA PRO A 24 29.92 6.33 -4.70
C PRO A 24 30.01 7.51 -3.74
N THR A 25 31.20 8.04 -3.55
CA THR A 25 31.42 9.27 -2.79
C THR A 25 30.96 10.43 -3.68
N LEU A 26 29.75 10.93 -3.43
CA LEU A 26 29.20 12.08 -4.15
C LEU A 26 29.99 13.34 -3.80
N ALA A 27 30.34 14.15 -4.80
CA ALA A 27 31.02 15.42 -4.57
C ALA A 27 30.08 16.46 -3.95
N ASN A 28 28.79 16.40 -4.30
CA ASN A 28 27.75 17.30 -3.84
C ASN A 28 26.60 16.56 -3.15
N LYS A 29 25.73 17.32 -2.46
CA LYS A 29 24.46 16.80 -1.94
C LYS A 29 23.45 16.70 -3.08
N VAL A 30 23.43 15.53 -3.72
CA VAL A 30 22.52 15.23 -4.84
C VAL A 30 21.12 14.94 -4.31
N ARG A 31 20.14 15.69 -4.84
CA ARG A 31 18.72 15.56 -4.52
C ARG A 31 17.94 15.18 -5.77
N PHE A 32 16.93 14.31 -5.60
CA PHE A 32 16.03 13.90 -6.67
C PHE A 32 14.56 14.04 -6.26
N VAL A 33 13.72 14.50 -7.19
CA VAL A 33 12.27 14.28 -7.14
C VAL A 33 11.93 13.02 -7.93
N THR A 34 11.12 12.13 -7.33
CA THR A 34 10.68 10.90 -8.01
C THR A 34 9.16 10.75 -7.95
N ALA A 35 8.52 10.44 -9.09
CA ALA A 35 7.08 10.26 -9.18
C ALA A 35 6.66 9.34 -10.35
N ALA A 36 5.44 8.80 -10.32
CA ALA A 36 4.77 8.30 -11.53
C ALA A 36 3.92 9.40 -12.16
N SER A 37 3.76 9.36 -13.48
CA SER A 37 3.04 10.37 -14.27
C SER A 37 1.55 10.50 -13.91
N LEU A 38 0.87 11.52 -14.45
CA LEU A 38 -0.54 11.79 -14.19
C LEU A 38 -1.40 10.59 -14.60
N PHE A 39 -2.38 10.25 -13.75
CA PHE A 39 -3.28 9.11 -13.91
C PHE A 39 -2.57 7.76 -14.08
N ASP A 40 -1.34 7.66 -13.59
CA ASP A 40 -0.56 6.43 -13.60
C ASP A 40 -0.42 5.87 -12.17
N GLY A 41 -0.96 4.67 -11.97
CA GLY A 41 -0.82 3.90 -10.72
C GLY A 41 0.40 2.99 -10.68
N HIS A 42 1.19 2.88 -11.75
CA HIS A 42 2.34 1.98 -11.81
C HIS A 42 3.56 2.55 -11.09
N ASP A 43 3.59 2.37 -9.76
CA ASP A 43 4.67 2.89 -8.90
C ASP A 43 5.77 1.85 -8.60
N ALA A 44 5.57 0.60 -8.99
CA ALA A 44 6.49 -0.50 -8.67
C ALA A 44 7.92 -0.23 -9.19
N SER A 45 8.05 0.25 -10.43
CA SER A 45 9.34 0.55 -11.04
C SER A 45 10.03 1.74 -10.36
N ILE A 46 9.34 2.88 -10.19
CA ILE A 46 9.91 4.07 -9.57
C ILE A 46 10.28 3.82 -8.09
N ASN A 47 9.54 2.96 -7.38
CA ASN A 47 9.86 2.52 -6.03
C ASN A 47 11.18 1.75 -5.96
N ILE A 48 11.49 0.91 -6.95
CA ILE A 48 12.78 0.22 -7.04
C ILE A 48 13.89 1.24 -7.33
N MET A 49 13.69 2.13 -8.31
CA MET A 49 14.69 3.13 -8.70
C MET A 49 15.06 4.06 -7.54
N ARG A 50 14.07 4.61 -6.81
CA ARG A 50 14.34 5.49 -5.67
C ARG A 50 15.09 4.80 -4.53
N ARG A 51 14.86 3.50 -4.31
CA ARG A 51 15.59 2.73 -3.28
C ARG A 51 17.06 2.62 -3.65
N ILE A 52 17.36 2.42 -4.93
CA ILE A 52 18.73 2.36 -5.42
C ILE A 52 19.39 3.74 -5.34
N LEU A 53 18.70 4.83 -5.73
CA LEU A 53 19.17 6.21 -5.54
C LEU A 53 19.54 6.48 -4.07
N GLN A 54 18.61 6.20 -3.15
CA GLN A 54 18.83 6.39 -1.71
C GLN A 54 20.02 5.57 -1.17
N SER A 55 20.21 4.35 -1.67
CA SER A 55 21.35 3.51 -1.27
C SER A 55 22.69 3.99 -1.80
N ASN A 56 22.70 4.89 -2.79
CA ASN A 56 23.89 5.50 -3.37
C ASN A 56 24.08 6.96 -2.91
N GLY A 57 23.56 7.32 -1.73
CA GLY A 57 23.84 8.62 -1.12
C GLY A 57 22.91 9.78 -1.50
N VAL A 58 21.92 9.53 -2.34
CA VAL A 58 20.98 10.58 -2.81
C VAL A 58 19.89 10.85 -1.78
N GLU A 59 19.55 12.13 -1.60
CA GLU A 59 18.35 12.57 -0.89
C GLU A 59 17.15 12.56 -1.84
N VAL A 60 16.19 11.65 -1.64
CA VAL A 60 15.07 11.46 -2.56
C VAL A 60 13.77 12.00 -1.98
N VAL A 61 13.24 13.06 -2.60
CA VAL A 61 11.87 13.54 -2.40
C VAL A 61 10.94 12.70 -3.26
N HIS A 62 10.21 11.80 -2.61
CA HIS A 62 9.30 10.91 -3.33
C HIS A 62 7.87 11.44 -3.26
N LEU A 63 7.23 11.61 -4.42
CA LEU A 63 5.85 12.11 -4.52
C LEU A 63 4.82 10.97 -4.66
N GLY A 64 5.26 9.73 -4.87
CA GLY A 64 4.36 8.60 -5.12
C GLY A 64 3.89 8.54 -6.57
N HIS A 65 2.62 8.23 -6.78
CA HIS A 65 2.01 8.02 -8.08
C HIS A 65 0.92 9.06 -8.39
N ASN A 66 0.40 9.06 -9.62
CA ASN A 66 -0.63 9.99 -10.07
C ASN A 66 -0.26 11.47 -9.83
N ARG A 67 0.84 11.93 -10.41
CA ARG A 67 1.29 13.32 -10.28
C ARG A 67 1.20 14.07 -11.59
N SER A 68 0.57 15.25 -11.56
CA SER A 68 0.57 16.18 -12.69
C SER A 68 1.97 16.76 -12.91
N VAL A 69 2.20 17.30 -14.11
CA VAL A 69 3.47 17.98 -14.41
C VAL A 69 3.66 19.18 -13.48
N ASP A 70 2.59 19.94 -13.22
CA ASP A 70 2.64 21.12 -12.35
C ASP A 70 3.04 20.75 -10.91
N GLU A 71 2.52 19.65 -10.35
CA GLU A 71 2.91 19.16 -9.03
C GLU A 71 4.39 18.76 -8.97
N VAL A 72 4.87 17.98 -9.97
CA VAL A 72 6.27 17.53 -10.02
C VAL A 72 7.21 18.72 -10.15
N VAL A 73 6.92 19.65 -11.06
CA VAL A 73 7.75 20.83 -11.31
C VAL A 73 7.75 21.76 -10.10
N THR A 74 6.60 22.03 -9.51
CA THR A 74 6.50 22.84 -8.28
C THR A 74 7.31 22.21 -7.15
N ALA A 75 7.19 20.90 -6.94
CA ALA A 75 8.03 20.19 -5.97
C ALA A 75 9.52 20.33 -6.30
N ALA A 76 9.95 20.03 -7.53
CA ALA A 76 11.36 20.10 -7.91
C ALA A 76 11.98 21.51 -7.75
N LEU A 77 11.20 22.56 -8.03
CA LEU A 77 11.65 23.94 -7.89
C LEU A 77 11.76 24.39 -6.43
N THR A 78 10.78 24.01 -5.59
CA THR A 78 10.78 24.33 -4.15
C THR A 78 11.80 23.51 -3.35
N GLU A 79 12.02 22.26 -3.76
CA GLU A 79 13.01 21.36 -3.17
C GLU A 79 14.44 21.60 -3.69
N ASP A 80 14.57 22.40 -4.75
CA ASP A 80 15.80 22.73 -5.47
C ASP A 80 16.67 21.49 -5.75
N VAL A 81 16.15 20.61 -6.59
CA VAL A 81 16.79 19.33 -6.93
C VAL A 81 17.61 19.40 -8.20
N GLN A 82 18.64 18.56 -8.30
CA GLN A 82 19.42 18.40 -9.53
C GLN A 82 18.68 17.54 -10.56
N GLY A 83 17.91 16.55 -10.09
CA GLY A 83 17.29 15.54 -10.95
C GLY A 83 15.80 15.29 -10.67
N ILE A 84 15.06 14.96 -11.72
CA ILE A 84 13.68 14.46 -11.67
C ILE A 84 13.66 13.09 -12.35
N ALA A 85 13.06 12.08 -11.72
CA ALA A 85 12.83 10.77 -12.34
C ALA A 85 11.34 10.42 -12.39
N ILE A 86 10.83 10.16 -13.60
CA ILE A 86 9.42 9.86 -13.84
C ILE A 86 9.23 8.46 -14.43
N SER A 87 8.31 7.69 -13.88
CA SER A 87 7.76 6.52 -14.56
C SER A 87 6.46 6.87 -15.30
N SER A 88 6.32 6.43 -16.56
CA SER A 88 5.09 6.63 -17.34
C SER A 88 4.74 5.38 -18.14
N TYR A 89 3.65 4.71 -17.76
CA TYR A 89 3.19 3.44 -18.35
C TYR A 89 1.82 3.52 -19.02
N GLN A 90 1.12 4.66 -18.94
CA GLN A 90 -0.25 4.83 -19.45
C GLN A 90 -0.34 5.46 -20.85
N GLY A 91 0.80 5.82 -21.45
CA GLY A 91 0.84 6.66 -22.66
C GLY A 91 0.72 8.16 -22.34
N GLY A 92 0.71 8.99 -23.39
CA GLY A 92 0.75 10.46 -23.28
C GLY A 92 2.08 10.98 -22.72
N HIS A 93 3.14 10.16 -22.75
CA HIS A 93 4.44 10.48 -22.19
C HIS A 93 5.17 11.56 -22.98
N VAL A 94 4.99 11.62 -24.31
CA VAL A 94 5.63 12.65 -25.13
C VAL A 94 5.15 14.04 -24.69
N GLU A 95 3.84 14.24 -24.60
CA GLU A 95 3.22 15.48 -24.14
C GLU A 95 3.60 15.79 -22.69
N TYR A 96 3.56 14.77 -21.82
CA TYR A 96 3.91 14.92 -20.40
C TYR A 96 5.34 15.42 -20.21
N PHE A 97 6.32 14.79 -20.86
CA PHE A 97 7.73 15.18 -20.73
C PHE A 97 8.03 16.52 -21.42
N LYS A 98 7.47 16.79 -22.60
CA LYS A 98 7.62 18.11 -23.25
C LYS A 98 7.08 19.23 -22.38
N TYR A 99 5.86 19.06 -21.85
CA TYR A 99 5.26 20.03 -20.96
C TYR A 99 6.09 20.24 -19.68
N MET A 100 6.67 19.19 -19.12
CA MET A 100 7.59 19.29 -17.98
C MET A 100 8.84 20.12 -18.30
N ILE A 101 9.48 19.87 -19.45
CA ILE A 101 10.65 20.63 -19.88
C ILE A 101 10.31 22.11 -20.08
N ASP A 102 9.17 22.41 -20.73
CA ASP A 102 8.73 23.78 -20.95
C ASP A 102 8.45 24.51 -19.64
N LEU A 103 7.75 23.84 -18.71
CA LEU A 103 7.40 24.44 -17.43
C LEU A 103 8.63 24.66 -16.54
N LEU A 104 9.61 23.75 -16.57
CA LEU A 104 10.90 23.92 -15.91
C LEU A 104 11.65 25.12 -16.49
N ARG A 105 11.74 25.24 -17.82
CA ARG A 105 12.40 26.39 -18.47
C ARG A 105 11.72 27.71 -18.11
N ALA A 106 10.39 27.75 -18.16
CA ALA A 106 9.61 28.94 -17.87
C ALA A 106 9.73 29.41 -16.41
N ARG A 107 9.90 28.49 -15.45
CA ARG A 107 9.90 28.78 -14.01
C ARG A 107 11.29 28.73 -13.36
N GLY A 108 12.37 28.84 -14.14
CA GLY A 108 13.74 28.97 -13.62
C GLY A 108 14.39 27.65 -13.16
N GLY A 109 13.96 26.52 -13.73
CA GLY A 109 14.46 25.16 -13.49
C GLY A 109 15.15 24.52 -14.68
N ALA A 110 15.60 25.29 -15.68
CA ALA A 110 16.19 24.76 -16.92
C ALA A 110 17.44 23.87 -16.72
N HIS A 111 18.15 24.02 -15.59
CA HIS A 111 19.32 23.19 -15.25
C HIS A 111 18.95 21.84 -14.63
N ILE A 112 17.70 21.65 -14.19
CA ILE A 112 17.22 20.40 -13.58
C ILE A 112 17.17 19.31 -14.65
N LYS A 113 17.80 18.18 -14.39
CA LYS A 113 17.90 17.04 -15.31
C LYS A 113 16.66 16.17 -15.20
N VAL A 114 15.99 15.91 -16.32
CA VAL A 114 14.79 15.06 -16.36
C VAL A 114 15.14 13.67 -16.89
N PHE A 115 14.74 12.65 -16.16
CA PHE A 115 14.91 11.24 -16.49
C PHE A 115 13.55 10.54 -16.55
N GLY A 116 13.45 9.51 -17.38
CA GLY A 116 12.21 8.75 -17.48
C GLY A 116 12.35 7.29 -17.88
N GLY A 117 11.26 6.54 -17.71
CA GLY A 117 11.13 5.16 -18.18
C GLY A 117 9.67 4.71 -18.20
N GLY A 118 9.31 3.92 -19.21
CA GLY A 118 7.96 3.38 -19.40
C GLY A 118 7.93 1.92 -19.84
N GLY A 119 9.05 1.21 -19.70
CA GLY A 119 9.21 -0.11 -20.31
C GLY A 119 9.05 -0.02 -21.83
N GLY A 120 8.27 -0.93 -22.41
CA GLY A 120 7.99 -0.95 -23.86
C GLY A 120 6.94 0.06 -24.33
N VAL A 121 6.42 0.92 -23.45
CA VAL A 121 5.40 1.93 -23.82
C VAL A 121 6.02 3.11 -24.58
N ILE A 122 7.27 3.46 -24.29
CA ILE A 122 8.00 4.55 -24.95
C ILE A 122 8.89 3.96 -26.02
N VAL A 123 8.55 4.17 -27.30
CA VAL A 123 9.28 3.56 -28.41
C VAL A 123 10.56 4.34 -28.76
N ALA A 124 11.50 3.71 -29.48
CA ALA A 124 12.82 4.29 -29.76
C ALA A 124 12.76 5.66 -30.45
N GLU A 125 11.79 5.88 -31.35
CA GLU A 125 11.58 7.16 -32.03
C GLU A 125 11.16 8.26 -31.05
N GLU A 126 10.24 7.97 -30.13
CA GLU A 126 9.80 8.90 -29.08
C GLU A 126 10.92 9.18 -28.06
N ILE A 127 11.76 8.18 -27.76
CA ILE A 127 12.96 8.36 -26.94
C ILE A 127 13.88 9.40 -27.58
N ALA A 128 14.17 9.26 -28.88
CA ALA A 128 15.03 10.20 -29.61
C ALA A 128 14.42 11.60 -29.67
N GLU A 129 13.11 11.70 -29.92
CA GLU A 129 12.37 12.96 -29.91
C GLU A 129 12.46 13.67 -28.55
N LEU A 130 12.22 12.95 -27.46
CA LEU A 130 12.27 13.50 -26.11
C LEU A 130 13.68 13.94 -25.70
N HIS A 131 14.71 13.20 -26.10
CA HIS A 131 16.11 13.62 -25.87
C HIS A 131 16.44 14.89 -26.65
N ALA A 132 16.02 14.98 -27.92
CA ALA A 132 16.20 16.17 -28.73
C ALA A 132 15.46 17.39 -28.16
N TYR A 133 14.30 17.18 -27.51
CA TYR A 133 13.53 18.26 -26.89
C TYR A 133 14.20 18.83 -25.63
N GLY A 134 14.87 17.99 -24.85
CA GLY A 134 15.61 18.40 -23.64
C GLY A 134 15.56 17.42 -22.47
N VAL A 135 14.93 16.25 -22.61
CA VAL A 135 14.99 15.21 -21.57
C VAL A 135 16.40 14.62 -21.52
N SER A 136 17.01 14.52 -20.33
CA SER A 136 18.39 14.08 -20.17
C SER A 136 18.59 12.62 -20.59
N ARG A 137 17.69 11.73 -20.15
CA ARG A 137 17.70 10.32 -20.56
C ARG A 137 16.36 9.65 -20.29
N ILE A 138 15.88 8.90 -21.27
CA ILE A 138 14.81 7.93 -21.13
C ILE A 138 15.45 6.55 -21.25
N PHE A 139 15.20 5.67 -20.29
CA PHE A 139 15.75 4.32 -20.26
C PHE A 139 14.78 3.33 -20.89
N SER A 140 15.25 2.66 -21.95
CA SER A 140 14.55 1.57 -22.62
C SER A 140 14.69 0.23 -21.87
N PRO A 141 13.87 -0.78 -22.17
CA PRO A 141 14.10 -2.15 -21.67
C PRO A 141 15.50 -2.69 -22.04
N GLU A 142 16.01 -2.37 -23.23
CA GLU A 142 17.35 -2.77 -23.67
C GLU A 142 18.45 -2.11 -22.82
N ASP A 143 18.29 -0.83 -22.45
CA ASP A 143 19.19 -0.17 -21.51
C ASP A 143 19.21 -0.89 -20.16
N GLY A 144 18.04 -1.33 -19.67
CA GLY A 144 17.93 -2.09 -18.43
C GLY A 144 18.68 -3.41 -18.47
N GLN A 145 18.63 -4.14 -19.58
CA GLN A 145 19.39 -5.38 -19.79
C GLN A 145 20.90 -5.12 -19.89
N ARG A 146 21.30 -4.07 -20.63
CA ARG A 146 22.70 -3.77 -20.90
C ARG A 146 23.44 -3.17 -19.70
N MET A 147 22.83 -2.20 -19.03
CA MET A 147 23.45 -1.44 -17.94
C MET A 147 23.19 -2.07 -16.57
N GLY A 148 22.14 -2.87 -16.47
CA GLY A 148 21.56 -3.28 -15.19
C GLY A 148 20.90 -2.10 -14.45
N LEU A 149 20.08 -2.42 -13.45
CA LEU A 149 19.36 -1.39 -12.65
C LEU A 149 20.32 -0.41 -11.97
N VAL A 150 21.41 -0.91 -11.41
CA VAL A 150 22.41 -0.07 -10.72
C VAL A 150 23.18 0.81 -11.70
N GLY A 151 23.52 0.31 -12.89
CA GLY A 151 24.22 1.08 -13.91
C GLY A 151 23.39 2.25 -14.44
N MET A 152 22.08 2.05 -14.65
CA MET A 152 21.17 3.14 -15.01
C MET A 152 21.16 4.24 -13.94
N ILE A 153 21.02 3.86 -12.67
CA ILE A 153 20.98 4.82 -11.56
C ILE A 153 22.31 5.55 -11.40
N ARG A 154 23.46 4.89 -11.56
CA ARG A 154 24.77 5.56 -11.55
C ARG A 154 24.86 6.62 -12.64
N SER A 155 24.47 6.28 -13.87
CA SER A 155 24.42 7.27 -14.96
C SER A 155 23.52 8.47 -14.64
N MET A 156 22.41 8.26 -13.92
CA MET A 156 21.56 9.37 -13.47
C MET A 156 22.25 10.24 -12.42
N ILE A 157 22.92 9.62 -11.44
CA ILE A 157 23.65 10.30 -10.37
C ILE A 157 24.81 11.11 -10.95
N ASP A 158 25.63 10.51 -11.80
CA ASP A 158 26.80 11.16 -12.41
C ASP A 158 26.40 12.42 -13.18
N ALA A 159 25.26 12.38 -13.88
CA ALA A 159 24.72 13.53 -14.60
C ALA A 159 24.14 14.64 -13.68
N CYS A 160 23.91 14.32 -12.40
CA CYS A 160 23.30 15.21 -11.40
C CYS A 160 24.25 15.62 -10.27
N ASP A 161 25.50 15.15 -10.26
CA ASP A 161 26.48 15.52 -9.24
C ASP A 161 27.14 16.87 -9.54
N PHE A 162 26.36 17.95 -9.38
CA PHE A 162 26.83 19.33 -9.51
C PHE A 162 26.28 20.24 -8.40
N ASP A 163 27.00 21.33 -8.12
CA ASP A 163 26.69 22.27 -7.05
C ASP A 163 25.59 23.25 -7.46
N LEU A 164 24.45 23.21 -6.76
CA LEU A 164 23.33 24.13 -6.96
C LEU A 164 23.51 25.47 -6.23
N SER A 165 24.45 25.57 -5.29
CA SER A 165 24.66 26.78 -4.49
C SER A 165 25.03 27.99 -5.36
N ASN A 166 25.55 27.76 -6.56
CA ASN A 166 25.90 28.80 -7.54
C ASN A 166 24.67 29.54 -8.10
N TYR A 167 23.46 28.97 -7.98
CA TYR A 167 22.22 29.62 -8.39
C TYR A 167 21.54 30.40 -7.26
N ALA A 168 22.08 30.34 -6.04
CA ALA A 168 21.49 31.02 -4.89
C ALA A 168 21.65 32.54 -4.99
N PRO A 169 20.67 33.32 -4.52
CA PRO A 169 20.78 34.77 -4.47
C PRO A 169 21.89 35.19 -3.49
N THR A 170 22.64 36.23 -3.84
CA THR A 170 23.71 36.80 -3.02
C THR A 170 23.24 37.96 -2.12
N SER A 171 21.96 38.31 -2.17
CA SER A 171 21.33 39.36 -1.37
C SER A 171 19.91 38.97 -0.96
N LEU A 172 19.31 39.69 0.00
CA LEU A 172 17.95 39.44 0.49
C LEU A 172 16.85 40.02 -0.43
N ALA A 173 17.19 40.92 -1.34
CA ALA A 173 16.21 41.61 -2.18
C ALA A 173 15.28 40.65 -2.98
N PRO A 174 15.76 39.52 -3.56
CA PRO A 174 14.90 38.54 -4.23
C PRO A 174 13.89 37.84 -3.32
N LEU A 175 14.11 37.84 -2.00
CA LEU A 175 13.15 37.28 -1.03
C LEU A 175 12.08 38.30 -0.62
N GLN A 176 12.35 39.60 -0.75
CA GLN A 176 11.48 40.66 -0.23
C GLN A 176 10.66 41.36 -1.32
N THR A 177 11.02 41.17 -2.59
CA THR A 177 10.40 41.86 -3.73
C THR A 177 9.45 40.95 -4.52
N GLY A 178 8.53 41.54 -5.29
CA GLY A 178 7.59 40.80 -6.13
C GLY A 178 6.43 40.13 -5.37
N ALA A 179 5.60 39.38 -6.09
CA ALA A 179 4.53 38.57 -5.51
C ALA A 179 5.09 37.34 -4.77
N MET A 180 4.31 36.77 -3.84
CA MET A 180 4.76 35.68 -2.99
C MET A 180 5.30 34.46 -3.76
N GLU A 181 4.58 34.03 -4.80
CA GLU A 181 4.97 32.91 -5.64
C GLU A 181 6.33 33.12 -6.34
N ALA A 182 6.64 34.36 -6.76
CA ALA A 182 7.92 34.69 -7.40
C ALA A 182 9.11 34.58 -6.44
N ARG A 183 8.86 34.66 -5.13
CA ARG A 183 9.88 34.53 -4.07
C ARG A 183 10.20 33.08 -3.73
N HIS A 184 9.35 32.12 -4.10
CA HIS A 184 9.55 30.70 -3.77
C HIS A 184 10.84 30.13 -4.36
N ARG A 185 11.15 30.45 -5.63
CA ARG A 185 12.36 29.95 -6.30
C ARG A 185 13.66 30.48 -5.68
N PRO A 186 13.87 31.80 -5.51
CA PRO A 186 15.07 32.31 -4.87
C PRO A 186 15.19 31.86 -3.41
N LEU A 187 14.07 31.73 -2.67
CA LEU A 187 14.07 31.15 -1.33
C LEU A 187 14.58 29.71 -1.33
N ALA A 188 14.08 28.85 -2.23
CA ALA A 188 14.51 27.47 -2.33
C ALA A 188 16.03 27.35 -2.59
N GLN A 189 16.57 28.18 -3.48
CA GLN A 189 18.00 28.18 -3.80
C GLN A 189 18.85 28.74 -2.65
N LEU A 190 18.37 29.77 -1.95
CA LEU A 190 19.03 30.28 -0.75
C LEU A 190 19.10 29.20 0.34
N ILE A 191 18.00 28.46 0.56
CA ILE A 191 17.99 27.35 1.51
C ILE A 191 19.05 26.30 1.14
N THR A 192 19.22 25.98 -0.13
CA THR A 192 20.30 25.06 -0.57
C THR A 192 21.69 25.59 -0.21
N ALA A 193 21.96 26.88 -0.44
CA ALA A 193 23.24 27.49 -0.07
C ALA A 193 23.47 27.55 1.46
N LEU A 194 22.41 27.79 2.24
CA LEU A 194 22.47 27.77 3.71
C LEU A 194 22.73 26.35 4.22
N GLU A 195 21.99 25.36 3.72
CA GLU A 195 22.12 23.96 4.11
C GLU A 195 23.49 23.35 3.76
N ASN A 196 24.11 23.82 2.67
CA ASN A 196 25.44 23.41 2.23
C ASN A 196 26.57 24.28 2.80
N GLN A 197 26.27 25.26 3.67
CA GLN A 197 27.25 26.20 4.24
C GLN A 197 28.06 26.96 3.18
N ARG A 198 27.42 27.28 2.04
CA ARG A 198 28.00 28.04 0.92
C ARG A 198 27.53 29.49 0.86
N ALA A 199 26.53 29.87 1.65
CA ALA A 199 26.12 31.27 1.80
C ALA A 199 27.21 32.08 2.52
N SER A 200 27.51 33.28 2.03
CA SER A 200 28.48 34.20 2.66
C SER A 200 28.06 34.59 4.08
N ASN A 201 29.01 34.80 4.97
CA ASN A 201 28.74 35.19 6.35
C ASN A 201 27.98 36.53 6.45
N GLU A 202 28.28 37.48 5.57
CA GLU A 202 27.59 38.78 5.51
C GLU A 202 26.09 38.60 5.25
N LEU A 203 25.73 37.74 4.29
CA LEU A 203 24.34 37.41 3.96
C LEU A 203 23.63 36.71 5.12
N ARG A 204 24.30 35.76 5.80
CA ARG A 204 23.74 35.06 6.98
C ARG A 204 23.49 36.03 8.14
N CYS A 205 24.42 36.93 8.42
CA CYS A 205 24.24 37.97 9.43
C CYS A 205 23.09 38.92 9.07
N ALA A 206 23.01 39.37 7.81
CA ALA A 206 21.92 40.21 7.34
C ALA A 206 20.55 39.50 7.44
N LEU A 207 20.51 38.21 7.11
CA LEU A 207 19.32 37.38 7.22
C LEU A 207 18.85 37.27 8.67
N GLY A 208 19.76 36.97 9.61
CA GLY A 208 19.44 36.88 11.02
C GLY A 208 18.91 38.21 11.59
N ALA A 209 19.52 39.34 11.23
CA ALA A 209 19.06 40.66 11.64
C ALA A 209 17.67 40.99 11.08
N ALA A 210 17.41 40.69 9.80
CA ALA A 210 16.10 40.92 9.18
C ALA A 210 15.00 40.02 9.75
N ALA A 211 15.32 38.74 10.02
CA ALA A 211 14.39 37.80 10.63
C ALA A 211 14.01 38.22 12.06
N ALA A 212 14.98 38.71 12.86
CA ALA A 212 14.72 39.20 14.21
C ALA A 212 13.80 40.43 14.25
N ALA A 213 13.74 41.22 13.17
CA ALA A 213 12.83 42.35 13.03
C ALA A 213 11.41 41.94 12.57
N THR A 214 11.18 40.66 12.27
CA THR A 214 9.93 40.16 11.69
C THR A 214 9.15 39.34 12.73
N ALA A 215 7.92 39.76 13.04
CA ALA A 215 7.02 39.04 13.94
C ALA A 215 6.18 38.01 13.17
N VAL A 216 6.80 36.88 12.81
CA VAL A 216 6.12 35.75 12.16
C VAL A 216 6.18 34.53 13.08
N PRO A 217 5.03 33.92 13.43
CA PRO A 217 4.98 32.76 14.31
C PRO A 217 5.53 31.51 13.64
N THR A 218 6.16 30.68 14.47
CA THR A 218 6.78 29.41 14.10
C THR A 218 6.16 28.28 14.91
N LEU A 219 5.50 27.33 14.25
CA LEU A 219 4.92 26.15 14.88
C LEU A 219 5.83 24.93 14.67
N GLY A 220 6.38 24.39 15.76
CA GLY A 220 7.10 23.13 15.76
C GLY A 220 6.17 21.94 15.98
N ILE A 221 6.17 20.99 15.07
CA ILE A 221 5.42 19.74 15.14
C ILE A 221 6.41 18.60 15.30
N THR A 222 6.44 18.01 16.48
CA THR A 222 7.31 16.87 16.80
C THR A 222 6.51 15.70 17.35
N GLY A 223 7.13 14.53 17.46
CA GLY A 223 6.42 13.32 17.83
C GLY A 223 7.07 12.04 17.34
N THR A 224 6.58 10.93 17.89
CA THR A 224 7.14 9.60 17.62
C THR A 224 7.02 9.21 16.15
N GLY A 225 7.97 8.39 15.69
CA GLY A 225 8.00 7.88 14.32
C GLY A 225 6.67 7.21 13.93
N GLY A 226 6.05 7.67 12.85
CA GLY A 226 4.80 7.10 12.34
C GLY A 226 3.55 7.48 13.14
N ALA A 227 3.60 8.42 14.08
CA ALA A 227 2.40 8.93 14.77
C ALA A 227 1.40 9.62 13.84
N GLY A 228 1.85 10.05 12.66
CA GLY A 228 1.04 10.72 11.64
C GLY A 228 1.19 12.24 11.67
N LYS A 229 2.41 12.73 11.93
CA LYS A 229 2.77 14.16 11.97
C LYS A 229 2.48 14.84 10.64
N SER A 230 3.08 14.40 9.54
CA SER A 230 2.87 14.99 8.21
C SER A 230 1.41 14.92 7.74
N SER A 231 0.66 13.86 8.07
CA SER A 231 -0.79 13.82 7.83
C SER A 231 -1.58 14.83 8.66
N LEU A 232 -1.21 15.04 9.93
CA LEU A 232 -1.84 16.04 10.78
C LEU A 232 -1.48 17.46 10.33
N SER A 233 -0.22 17.71 9.96
CA SER A 233 0.25 18.97 9.38
C SER A 233 -0.54 19.32 8.12
N ASP A 234 -0.73 18.37 7.20
CA ASP A 234 -1.55 18.56 5.99
C ASP A 234 -3.00 18.95 6.33
N GLU A 235 -3.60 18.23 7.28
CA GLU A 235 -4.97 18.48 7.70
C GLU A 235 -5.10 19.84 8.43
N LEU A 236 -4.12 20.27 9.22
CA LEU A 236 -4.08 21.61 9.84
C LEU A 236 -3.95 22.72 8.80
N VAL A 237 -3.06 22.56 7.81
CA VAL A 237 -2.94 23.47 6.67
C VAL A 237 -4.27 23.56 5.92
N ARG A 238 -4.95 22.43 5.68
CA ARG A 238 -6.29 22.44 5.10
C ARG A 238 -7.28 23.26 5.93
N ARG A 239 -7.28 23.16 7.27
CA ARG A 239 -8.17 23.97 8.12
C ARG A 239 -7.83 25.46 8.02
N LEU A 240 -6.55 25.83 8.10
CA LEU A 240 -6.10 27.22 7.91
C LEU A 240 -6.60 27.80 6.59
N ARG A 241 -6.42 27.07 5.48
CA ARG A 241 -6.84 27.50 4.14
C ARG A 241 -8.36 27.65 4.04
N LEU A 242 -9.12 26.67 4.53
CA LEU A 242 -10.59 26.71 4.52
C LEU A 242 -11.15 27.85 5.38
N ASP A 243 -10.63 27.97 6.60
CA ASP A 243 -11.14 28.88 7.62
C ASP A 243 -10.81 30.33 7.29
N GLN A 244 -9.59 30.59 6.82
CA GLN A 244 -9.08 31.92 6.50
C GLN A 244 -9.28 32.30 5.02
N GLY A 245 -9.99 31.48 4.24
CA GLY A 245 -10.29 31.75 2.83
C GLY A 245 -9.07 31.80 1.91
N ASP A 246 -8.07 30.97 2.19
CA ASP A 246 -6.79 30.86 1.45
C ASP A 246 -5.98 32.17 1.38
N ALA A 247 -6.16 33.05 2.37
CA ALA A 247 -5.45 34.34 2.44
C ALA A 247 -4.00 34.22 2.96
N LEU A 248 -3.73 33.22 3.80
CA LEU A 248 -2.45 33.05 4.48
C LEU A 248 -1.41 32.39 3.59
N ASN A 249 -0.18 32.88 3.65
CA ASN A 249 0.98 32.27 3.04
C ASN A 249 1.72 31.44 4.10
N ILE A 250 1.88 30.15 3.85
CA ILE A 250 2.41 29.20 4.83
C ILE A 250 3.70 28.57 4.30
N ALA A 251 4.77 28.60 5.09
CA ALA A 251 5.99 27.85 4.81
C ALA A 251 6.03 26.57 5.64
N ILE A 252 6.34 25.44 5.03
CA ILE A 252 6.46 24.13 5.70
C ILE A 252 7.89 23.62 5.52
N ILE A 253 8.57 23.34 6.61
CA ILE A 253 9.91 22.76 6.64
C ILE A 253 9.79 21.39 7.30
N SER A 254 9.83 20.32 6.50
CA SER A 254 9.76 18.94 7.02
C SER A 254 11.14 18.31 7.05
N ILE A 255 11.46 17.59 8.13
CA ILE A 255 12.79 17.02 8.36
C ILE A 255 12.68 15.50 8.46
N ASP A 256 13.36 14.80 7.58
CA ASP A 256 13.39 13.33 7.56
C ASP A 256 14.79 12.79 7.92
N PRO A 257 14.90 11.62 8.56
CA PRO A 257 16.18 11.09 9.02
C PRO A 257 17.03 10.59 7.85
N SER A 258 18.33 10.92 7.88
CA SER A 258 19.31 10.41 6.93
C SER A 258 19.75 8.98 7.27
N ARG A 259 20.01 8.13 6.26
CA ARG A 259 20.55 6.78 6.49
C ARG A 259 22.03 6.84 6.78
N ARG A 260 22.42 6.43 7.99
CA ARG A 260 23.83 6.37 8.45
C ARG A 260 24.76 5.62 7.49
N LYS A 261 24.31 4.52 6.88
CA LYS A 261 25.17 3.65 6.04
C LYS A 261 25.40 4.21 4.65
N SER A 262 24.37 4.75 3.99
CA SER A 262 24.47 5.21 2.60
C SER A 262 24.68 6.71 2.46
N GLY A 263 24.41 7.51 3.50
CA GLY A 263 24.43 8.97 3.45
C GLY A 263 23.20 9.61 2.80
N GLY A 264 22.38 8.83 2.09
CA GLY A 264 21.14 9.29 1.45
C GLY A 264 19.93 9.30 2.39
N ALA A 265 18.85 9.94 1.96
CA ALA A 265 17.61 10.08 2.72
C ALA A 265 16.38 9.79 1.86
N LEU A 266 15.30 9.33 2.48
CA LEU A 266 13.98 9.29 1.84
C LEU A 266 13.17 10.39 2.51
N LEU A 267 12.95 11.46 1.76
CA LEU A 267 12.18 12.62 2.19
C LEU A 267 10.72 12.33 1.83
N GLY A 268 10.03 11.69 2.77
CA GLY A 268 8.74 11.02 2.64
C GLY A 268 7.57 11.80 3.27
N ASP A 269 7.80 12.98 3.82
CA ASP A 269 6.70 13.80 4.34
C ASP A 269 5.84 14.41 3.23
N ARG A 270 6.45 14.90 2.14
CA ARG A 270 5.73 15.56 1.04
C ARG A 270 4.69 14.66 0.36
N ILE A 271 4.89 13.34 0.28
CA ILE A 271 3.88 12.42 -0.30
C ILE A 271 2.56 12.41 0.49
N ARG A 272 2.56 12.87 1.74
CA ARG A 272 1.35 12.96 2.58
C ARG A 272 0.61 14.29 2.45
N MET A 273 1.23 15.30 1.84
CA MET A 273 0.73 16.65 1.77
C MET A 273 -0.17 16.84 0.54
N ASN A 274 -1.49 16.91 0.75
CA ASN A 274 -2.48 17.12 -0.30
C ASN A 274 -3.00 18.56 -0.34
N ALA A 275 -2.91 19.29 0.78
CA ALA A 275 -3.41 20.64 0.95
C ALA A 275 -2.36 21.73 0.66
N ILE A 276 -1.19 21.37 0.11
CA ILE A 276 -0.11 22.30 -0.23
C ILE A 276 -0.14 22.75 -1.70
N ASN A 277 -0.91 22.07 -2.55
CA ASN A 277 -1.01 22.40 -3.97
C ASN A 277 -1.73 23.75 -4.18
N PRO A 278 -1.48 24.43 -5.32
CA PRO A 278 -2.19 25.66 -5.65
C PRO A 278 -3.71 25.50 -5.57
N TRP A 279 -4.41 26.46 -4.97
CA TRP A 279 -5.88 26.49 -4.93
C TRP A 279 -6.34 27.78 -5.60
N ASN A 280 -7.34 27.67 -6.48
CA ASN A 280 -7.84 28.79 -7.28
C ASN A 280 -6.72 29.48 -8.07
N GLY A 281 -5.71 28.71 -8.50
CA GLY A 281 -4.56 29.21 -9.24
C GLY A 281 -3.51 29.95 -8.41
N GLN A 282 -3.60 29.95 -7.07
CA GLN A 282 -2.65 30.64 -6.20
C GLN A 282 -1.79 29.65 -5.40
N ALA A 283 -0.47 29.78 -5.51
CA ALA A 283 0.51 29.03 -4.73
C ALA A 283 0.77 29.72 -3.38
N ARG A 284 -0.08 29.43 -2.38
CA ARG A 284 0.01 30.00 -1.02
C ARG A 284 0.91 29.25 -0.07
N VAL A 285 1.25 28.00 -0.40
CA VAL A 285 2.03 27.13 0.48
C VAL A 285 3.38 26.82 -0.18
N PHE A 286 4.45 27.10 0.54
CA PHE A 286 5.80 26.68 0.21
C PHE A 286 6.18 25.51 1.11
N MET A 287 6.79 24.47 0.54
CA MET A 287 7.30 23.34 1.31
C MET A 287 8.74 23.04 0.91
N ARG A 288 9.58 22.71 1.89
CA ARG A 288 10.94 22.23 1.70
C ARG A 288 11.19 21.03 2.62
N SER A 289 11.70 19.95 2.05
CA SER A 289 12.10 18.77 2.81
C SER A 289 13.61 18.78 3.06
N LEU A 290 14.02 18.73 4.32
CA LEU A 290 15.41 18.67 4.75
C LEU A 290 15.74 17.26 5.24
N ALA A 291 17.02 16.90 5.12
CA ALA A 291 17.54 15.69 5.75
C ALA A 291 18.25 16.09 7.06
N THR A 292 18.21 15.23 8.09
CA THR A 292 18.94 15.52 9.35
C THR A 292 20.45 15.68 9.13
N ARG A 293 21.02 14.97 8.14
CA ARG A 293 22.45 14.92 7.76
C ARG A 293 23.43 14.50 8.86
N GLU A 294 22.97 14.35 10.10
CA GLU A 294 23.72 13.87 11.24
C GLU A 294 23.02 12.67 11.91
N ALA A 295 23.81 11.81 12.54
CA ALA A 295 23.32 10.68 13.30
C ALA A 295 22.88 11.13 14.71
N GLY A 296 21.60 10.94 15.02
CA GLY A 296 21.08 11.16 16.38
C GLY A 296 20.52 12.56 16.65
N SER A 297 20.55 13.47 15.68
CA SER A 297 19.76 14.71 15.72
C SER A 297 18.44 14.53 14.98
N GLU A 298 17.36 15.08 15.53
CA GLU A 298 16.04 15.14 14.94
C GLU A 298 15.79 16.36 14.03
N ILE A 299 16.70 17.34 14.08
CA ILE A 299 16.68 18.58 13.29
C ILE A 299 17.93 18.73 12.41
N SER A 300 17.84 19.55 11.35
CA SER A 300 19.00 19.95 10.53
C SER A 300 19.75 21.11 11.20
N HIS A 301 21.08 21.13 11.12
CA HIS A 301 21.92 22.24 11.60
C HIS A 301 21.56 23.58 10.97
N ALA A 302 21.05 23.56 9.73
CA ALA A 302 20.65 24.77 9.02
C ALA A 302 19.24 25.25 9.39
N LEU A 303 18.50 24.52 10.25
CA LEU A 303 17.10 24.83 10.56
C LEU A 303 16.88 26.29 11.02
N PRO A 304 17.71 26.89 11.93
CA PRO A 304 17.53 28.28 12.32
C PRO A 304 17.62 29.25 11.15
N ASP A 305 18.61 29.05 10.27
CA ASP A 305 18.83 29.87 9.08
C ASP A 305 17.69 29.70 8.06
N VAL A 306 17.14 28.49 7.92
CA VAL A 306 16.01 28.21 7.02
C VAL A 306 14.71 28.84 7.55
N ILE A 307 14.45 28.77 8.85
CA ILE A 307 13.31 29.47 9.47
C ILE A 307 13.44 30.97 9.24
N ALA A 308 14.63 31.53 9.48
CA ALA A 308 14.91 32.95 9.25
C ALA A 308 14.66 33.35 7.78
N ALA A 309 15.09 32.53 6.81
CA ALA A 309 14.84 32.76 5.39
C ALA A 309 13.34 32.80 5.06
N CYS A 310 12.54 31.88 5.60
CA CYS A 310 11.08 31.89 5.44
C CYS A 310 10.44 33.13 6.07
N LYS A 311 10.87 33.55 7.27
CA LYS A 311 10.35 34.78 7.89
C LYS A 311 10.62 36.01 7.01
N VAL A 312 11.85 36.15 6.52
CA VAL A 312 12.26 37.28 5.65
C VAL A 312 11.57 37.26 4.29
N ALA A 313 11.18 36.09 3.78
CA ALA A 313 10.41 35.97 2.53
C ALA A 313 8.96 36.50 2.64
N GLY A 314 8.48 36.74 3.87
CA GLY A 314 7.16 37.31 4.14
C GLY A 314 6.04 36.28 4.26
N PHE A 315 6.34 35.08 4.73
CA PHE A 315 5.31 34.10 5.10
C PHE A 315 4.58 34.54 6.38
N ASP A 316 3.28 34.24 6.47
CA ASP A 316 2.46 34.57 7.64
C ASP A 316 2.63 33.54 8.76
N LEU A 317 2.99 32.30 8.40
CA LEU A 317 3.23 31.19 9.33
C LEU A 317 4.36 30.29 8.82
N VAL A 318 5.27 29.90 9.71
CA VAL A 318 6.26 28.86 9.45
C VAL A 318 5.92 27.61 10.27
N ILE A 319 5.71 26.48 9.62
CA ILE A 319 5.50 25.17 10.24
C ILE A 319 6.77 24.34 10.07
N VAL A 320 7.30 23.80 11.16
CA VAL A 320 8.47 22.92 11.15
C VAL A 320 8.05 21.55 11.64
N GLU A 321 8.21 20.52 10.81
CA GLU A 321 8.00 19.13 11.20
C GLU A 321 9.34 18.44 11.41
N THR A 322 9.54 17.84 12.57
CA THR A 322 10.77 17.08 12.88
C THR A 322 10.68 15.64 12.39
N SER A 323 11.82 14.95 12.39
CA SER A 323 11.85 13.51 12.16
C SER A 323 11.18 12.74 13.32
N GLY A 324 11.07 11.40 13.22
CA GLY A 324 10.53 10.61 14.32
C GLY A 324 11.44 10.66 15.54
N ILE A 325 10.95 11.23 16.66
CA ILE A 325 11.74 11.40 17.89
C ILE A 325 11.58 10.23 18.87
N GLY A 326 12.58 10.04 19.73
CA GLY A 326 12.54 9.21 20.92
C GLY A 326 11.86 9.89 22.11
N GLN A 327 11.97 9.31 23.30
CA GLN A 327 11.30 9.81 24.50
C GLN A 327 12.02 11.04 25.12
N GLY A 328 13.34 11.15 24.99
CA GLY A 328 14.16 12.22 25.60
C GLY A 328 14.60 13.33 24.63
N ASP A 329 13.98 13.41 23.46
CA ASP A 329 14.36 14.35 22.40
C ASP A 329 13.38 15.53 22.39
N ALA A 330 13.90 16.76 22.47
CA ALA A 330 13.11 18.00 22.52
C ALA A 330 13.78 19.18 21.79
N ALA A 331 14.69 18.92 20.83
CA ALA A 331 15.53 19.97 20.25
C ALA A 331 14.74 21.05 19.49
N ILE A 332 13.52 20.76 19.03
CA ILE A 332 12.69 21.73 18.31
C ILE A 332 12.27 22.93 19.17
N VAL A 333 12.19 22.77 20.49
CA VAL A 333 11.60 23.75 21.42
C VAL A 333 12.34 25.10 21.38
N SER A 334 13.66 25.08 21.25
CA SER A 334 14.48 26.31 21.21
C SER A 334 14.42 27.06 19.88
N HIS A 335 13.72 26.53 18.88
CA HIS A 335 13.68 27.07 17.51
C HIS A 335 12.30 27.55 17.07
N VAL A 336 11.26 27.36 17.90
CA VAL A 336 9.87 27.63 17.53
C VAL A 336 9.16 28.45 18.60
N ASP A 337 8.11 29.15 18.20
CA ASP A 337 7.30 29.99 19.09
C ASP A 337 6.24 29.15 19.84
N LEU A 338 5.68 28.15 19.16
CA LEU A 338 4.78 27.15 19.73
C LEU A 338 5.21 25.75 19.34
N SER A 339 5.02 24.80 20.24
CA SER A 339 5.37 23.40 20.06
C SER A 339 4.16 22.47 20.22
N MET A 340 4.04 21.50 19.32
CA MET A 340 3.01 20.47 19.35
C MET A 340 3.65 19.09 19.35
N TYR A 341 3.28 18.26 20.35
CA TYR A 341 3.67 16.87 20.42
C TYR A 341 2.58 15.95 19.89
N VAL A 342 2.92 15.16 18.88
CA VAL A 342 2.03 14.19 18.24
C VAL A 342 2.41 12.78 18.70
N MET A 343 1.43 12.06 19.24
CA MET A 343 1.62 10.68 19.73
C MET A 343 0.45 9.78 19.33
N THR A 344 0.60 8.48 19.53
CA THR A 344 -0.48 7.48 19.34
C THR A 344 -0.99 6.99 20.70
N PRO A 345 -2.19 6.37 20.77
CA PRO A 345 -2.68 5.74 22.00
C PRO A 345 -1.74 4.65 22.55
N GLU A 346 -0.92 4.02 21.71
CA GLU A 346 0.04 3.00 22.13
C GLU A 346 1.36 3.59 22.65
N PHE A 347 1.42 3.99 23.92
CA PHE A 347 2.64 4.45 24.60
C PHE A 347 3.13 3.51 25.73
N GLY A 348 2.47 2.35 25.90
CA GLY A 348 2.78 1.41 26.96
C GLY A 348 2.01 1.73 28.26
N ALA A 349 2.67 1.59 29.41
CA ALA A 349 2.07 1.90 30.69
C ALA A 349 1.99 3.43 30.92
N ALA A 350 1.04 3.90 31.73
CA ALA A 350 0.91 5.32 32.07
C ALA A 350 2.18 5.92 32.69
N SER A 351 3.00 5.14 33.40
CA SER A 351 4.29 5.56 33.95
C SER A 351 5.35 5.87 32.89
N GLN A 352 5.16 5.48 31.63
CA GLN A 352 6.04 5.88 30.54
C GLN A 352 5.86 7.36 30.16
N LEU A 353 4.71 7.95 30.45
CA LEU A 353 4.46 9.37 30.18
C LEU A 353 5.40 10.26 31.01
N GLU A 354 5.79 9.82 32.21
CA GLU A 354 6.74 10.54 33.08
C GLU A 354 8.18 10.58 32.52
N LYS A 355 8.45 9.87 31.42
CA LYS A 355 9.76 9.80 30.76
C LYS A 355 9.81 10.54 29.42
N ILE A 356 8.68 11.11 28.99
CA ILE A 356 8.60 11.80 27.70
C ILE A 356 8.85 13.27 27.97
N ASP A 357 10.08 13.72 27.71
CA ASP A 357 10.51 15.11 27.97
C ASP A 357 9.62 16.12 27.22
N MET A 358 9.19 15.77 26.00
CA MET A 358 8.33 16.64 25.20
C MET A 358 6.97 16.95 25.86
N LEU A 359 6.49 16.15 26.83
CA LEU A 359 5.26 16.47 27.57
C LEU A 359 5.42 17.68 28.52
N ASP A 360 6.65 17.96 28.97
CA ASP A 360 6.97 19.14 29.78
C ASP A 360 6.94 20.42 28.95
N PHE A 361 7.41 20.35 27.70
CA PHE A 361 7.61 21.53 26.86
C PHE A 361 6.45 21.80 25.89
N ALA A 362 5.72 20.78 25.43
CA ALA A 362 4.74 20.92 24.35
C ALA A 362 3.55 21.79 24.76
N ASP A 363 3.28 22.89 24.04
CA ASP A 363 2.11 23.74 24.25
C ASP A 363 0.81 22.99 23.97
N PHE A 364 0.81 22.17 22.91
CA PHE A 364 -0.31 21.34 22.48
C PHE A 364 0.09 19.87 22.38
N ILE A 365 -0.82 18.97 22.75
CA ILE A 365 -0.64 17.54 22.51
C ILE A 365 -1.75 17.04 21.59
N ALA A 366 -1.36 16.34 20.53
CA ALA A 366 -2.25 15.63 19.63
C ALA A 366 -2.05 14.11 19.77
N ILE A 367 -3.02 13.43 20.38
CA ILE A 367 -3.11 11.97 20.39
C ILE A 367 -3.79 11.56 19.08
N ASN A 368 -2.99 11.37 18.03
CA ASN A 368 -3.45 11.01 16.70
C ASN A 368 -3.75 9.51 16.59
N LYS A 369 -4.45 9.10 15.53
CA LYS A 369 -4.98 7.73 15.36
C LYS A 369 -5.94 7.35 16.49
N PHE A 370 -6.82 8.28 16.83
CA PHE A 370 -7.81 8.12 17.90
C PHE A 370 -8.85 7.02 17.60
N ASP A 371 -8.85 6.44 16.40
CA ASP A 371 -9.59 5.24 16.03
C ASP A 371 -9.04 3.95 16.68
N ARG A 372 -7.83 4.00 17.25
CA ARG A 372 -7.20 2.85 17.87
C ARG A 372 -7.75 2.54 19.27
N LYS A 373 -7.59 1.29 19.69
CA LYS A 373 -8.05 0.80 20.99
C LYS A 373 -7.30 1.53 22.12
N GLY A 374 -8.03 1.91 23.17
CA GLY A 374 -7.45 2.58 24.34
C GLY A 374 -7.25 4.08 24.16
N ALA A 375 -7.70 4.68 23.06
CA ALA A 375 -7.56 6.12 22.80
C ALA A 375 -8.20 7.02 23.88
N GLN A 376 -9.34 6.62 24.45
CA GLN A 376 -9.99 7.37 25.53
C GLN A 376 -9.20 7.33 26.84
N ASP A 377 -8.65 6.17 27.20
CA ASP A 377 -7.77 6.03 28.37
C ASP A 377 -6.47 6.82 28.15
N ALA A 378 -5.90 6.75 26.96
CA ALA A 378 -4.75 7.55 26.54
C ALA A 378 -5.00 9.06 26.73
N LEU A 379 -6.15 9.56 26.28
CA LEU A 379 -6.52 10.97 26.46
C LEU A 379 -6.53 11.38 27.93
N ARG A 380 -7.17 10.58 28.78
CA ARG A 380 -7.23 10.83 30.22
C ARG A 380 -5.84 10.84 30.85
N ASP A 381 -5.03 9.84 30.55
CA ASP A 381 -3.74 9.65 31.21
C ASP A 381 -2.73 10.73 30.79
N VAL A 382 -2.72 11.10 29.50
CA VAL A 382 -1.90 12.19 28.96
C VAL A 382 -2.37 13.55 29.47
N ALA A 383 -3.68 13.80 29.54
CA ALA A 383 -4.21 15.05 30.09
C ALA A 383 -3.83 15.23 31.57
N LYS A 384 -3.90 14.16 32.37
CA LYS A 384 -3.44 14.16 33.76
C LYS A 384 -1.93 14.36 33.85
N GLN A 385 -1.13 13.77 32.96
CA GLN A 385 0.31 13.99 32.96
C GLN A 385 0.64 15.45 32.62
N TYR A 386 0.04 16.01 31.57
CA TYR A 386 0.22 17.42 31.20
C TYR A 386 -0.12 18.37 32.35
N GLN A 387 -1.23 18.10 33.04
CA GLN A 387 -1.64 18.85 34.23
C GLN A 387 -0.57 18.79 35.34
N ARG A 388 -0.02 17.60 35.61
CA ARG A 388 1.02 17.37 36.62
C ARG A 388 2.31 18.12 36.29
N ASN A 389 2.76 18.03 35.03
CA ASN A 389 4.01 18.65 34.57
C ASN A 389 3.97 20.19 34.68
N ARG A 390 2.77 20.80 34.61
CA ARG A 390 2.56 22.25 34.75
C ARG A 390 1.97 22.68 36.08
N GLU A 391 1.80 21.75 37.03
CA GLU A 391 1.22 22.01 38.36
C GLU A 391 -0.18 22.70 38.33
N LEU A 392 -0.96 22.45 37.27
CA LEU A 392 -2.27 23.08 37.04
C LEU A 392 -3.42 22.39 37.80
N TRP A 393 -3.25 22.19 39.11
CA TRP A 393 -4.17 21.41 39.95
C TRP A 393 -5.57 22.03 40.09
N SER A 394 -5.71 23.34 39.86
CA SER A 394 -6.98 24.08 39.91
C SER A 394 -7.80 23.98 38.62
N VAL A 395 -7.21 23.47 37.53
CA VAL A 395 -7.84 23.37 36.21
C VAL A 395 -8.15 21.91 35.93
N ALA A 396 -9.37 21.59 35.50
CA ALA A 396 -9.77 20.22 35.22
C ALA A 396 -8.93 19.60 34.07
N PRO A 397 -8.56 18.30 34.12
CA PRO A 397 -7.78 17.65 33.06
C PRO A 397 -8.37 17.80 31.66
N GLU A 398 -9.69 17.82 31.52
CA GLU A 398 -10.40 17.98 30.25
C GLU A 398 -10.16 19.36 29.61
N GLN A 399 -9.75 20.35 30.40
CA GLN A 399 -9.40 21.69 29.93
C GLN A 399 -7.95 21.81 29.46
N MET A 400 -7.09 20.81 29.73
CA MET A 400 -5.71 20.79 29.21
C MET A 400 -5.69 20.76 27.67
N PRO A 401 -4.71 21.36 26.99
CA PRO A 401 -4.60 21.39 25.53
C PRO A 401 -4.13 20.04 24.95
N VAL A 402 -4.81 18.98 25.34
CA VAL A 402 -4.63 17.61 24.85
C VAL A 402 -5.85 17.23 24.02
N PHE A 403 -5.61 16.84 22.76
CA PHE A 403 -6.64 16.59 21.77
C PHE A 403 -6.52 15.18 21.19
N GLY A 404 -7.65 14.50 21.05
CA GLY A 404 -7.77 13.22 20.34
C GLY A 404 -8.07 13.46 18.87
N THR A 405 -7.14 13.15 17.97
CA THR A 405 -7.25 13.47 16.54
C THR A 405 -7.23 12.23 15.65
N GLN A 406 -7.89 12.31 14.50
CA GLN A 406 -7.81 11.28 13.47
C GLN A 406 -7.50 11.90 12.10
N ALA A 407 -6.22 12.17 11.82
CA ALA A 407 -5.81 12.80 10.55
C ALA A 407 -6.10 11.95 9.30
N SER A 408 -6.34 10.64 9.45
CA SER A 408 -6.76 9.76 8.34
C SER A 408 -8.23 9.92 7.95
N ARG A 409 -9.03 10.61 8.77
CA ARG A 409 -10.46 10.84 8.53
C ARG A 409 -10.65 12.23 7.95
N PHE A 410 -11.22 12.29 6.74
CA PHE A 410 -11.60 13.55 6.14
C PHE A 410 -12.59 14.31 7.04
N ASN A 411 -12.34 15.60 7.21
CA ASN A 411 -13.15 16.50 8.03
C ASN A 411 -13.36 16.01 9.48
N ASP A 412 -12.29 15.45 10.08
CA ASP A 412 -12.31 15.06 11.48
C ASP A 412 -12.55 16.26 12.41
N ASP A 413 -13.48 16.07 13.35
CA ASP A 413 -13.88 17.06 14.34
C ASP A 413 -12.82 17.21 15.44
N GLY A 414 -12.09 16.15 15.77
CA GLY A 414 -10.95 16.20 16.69
C GLY A 414 -9.80 17.08 16.16
N VAL A 415 -9.43 16.93 14.88
CA VAL A 415 -8.44 17.81 14.23
C VAL A 415 -8.92 19.26 14.19
N THR A 416 -10.22 19.46 13.94
CA THR A 416 -10.81 20.81 13.91
C THR A 416 -10.78 21.47 15.30
N ALA A 417 -11.04 20.71 16.36
CA ALA A 417 -10.91 21.19 17.73
C ALA A 417 -9.47 21.57 18.09
N LEU A 418 -8.49 20.77 17.69
CA LEU A 418 -7.07 21.09 17.84
C LEU A 418 -6.71 22.39 17.11
N TYR A 419 -7.14 22.54 15.85
CA TYR A 419 -6.95 23.77 15.09
C TYR A 419 -7.55 25.00 15.79
N GLN A 420 -8.79 24.89 16.28
CA GLN A 420 -9.47 25.98 16.99
C GLN A 420 -8.81 26.33 18.32
N GLY A 421 -8.16 25.38 18.99
CA GLY A 421 -7.33 25.64 20.16
C GLY A 421 -6.00 26.32 19.82
N LEU A 422 -5.40 25.95 18.69
CA LEU A 422 -4.10 26.45 18.23
C LEU A 422 -4.18 27.87 17.66
N LEU A 423 -5.22 28.19 16.88
CA LEU A 423 -5.32 29.44 16.13
C LEU A 423 -5.20 30.71 17.00
N PRO A 424 -5.88 30.83 18.17
CA PRO A 424 -5.74 31.99 19.03
C PRO A 424 -4.31 32.17 19.56
N LYS A 425 -3.62 31.05 19.87
CA LYS A 425 -2.23 31.09 20.30
C LYS A 425 -1.28 31.53 19.19
N LEU A 426 -1.50 31.10 17.95
CA LEU A 426 -0.73 31.62 16.82
C LEU A 426 -0.97 33.12 16.59
N ALA A 427 -2.19 33.61 16.81
CA ALA A 427 -2.51 35.02 16.72
C ALA A 427 -1.81 35.86 17.81
N GLU A 428 -1.69 35.35 19.04
CA GLU A 428 -0.89 35.98 20.11
C GLU A 428 0.59 36.17 19.70
N HIS A 429 1.11 35.29 18.84
CA HIS A 429 2.47 35.35 18.28
C HIS A 429 2.57 36.07 16.93
N GLY A 430 1.53 36.81 16.51
CA GLY A 430 1.57 37.68 15.34
C GLY A 430 1.00 37.10 14.04
N LEU A 431 0.31 35.95 14.07
CA LEU A 431 -0.42 35.45 12.90
C LEU A 431 -1.54 36.43 12.53
N PRO A 432 -1.59 36.99 11.31
CA PRO A 432 -2.72 37.80 10.87
C PRO A 432 -3.95 36.89 10.67
N ILE A 433 -4.96 37.04 11.52
CA ILE A 433 -6.23 36.32 11.40
C ILE A 433 -7.35 37.26 10.94
N ALA A 434 -8.30 36.75 10.15
CA ALA A 434 -9.43 37.55 9.69
C ALA A 434 -10.28 38.06 10.86
N THR A 435 -10.76 39.31 10.77
CA THR A 435 -11.64 39.92 11.76
C THR A 435 -13.08 39.39 11.60
N GLY A 436 -13.43 38.35 12.35
CA GLY A 436 -14.78 37.76 12.34
C GLY A 436 -14.79 36.31 12.84
N PRO A 437 -15.97 35.68 12.95
CA PRO A 437 -16.03 34.24 13.19
C PRO A 437 -15.38 33.50 12.00
N GLY A 438 -14.51 32.54 12.28
CA GLY A 438 -13.93 31.66 11.27
C GLY A 438 -15.01 30.96 10.43
N LYS A 439 -14.66 30.53 9.22
CA LYS A 439 -15.60 29.82 8.32
C LYS A 439 -15.88 28.39 8.77
N LEU A 440 -15.03 27.79 9.61
CA LEU A 440 -15.23 26.46 10.16
C LEU A 440 -16.20 26.49 11.35
N ALA A 441 -17.06 25.48 11.43
CA ALA A 441 -18.01 25.35 12.54
C ALA A 441 -17.26 25.14 13.88
N PRO A 442 -17.65 25.81 14.97
CA PRO A 442 -17.05 25.62 16.28
C PRO A 442 -17.30 24.20 16.78
N VAL A 443 -16.25 23.57 17.35
CA VAL A 443 -16.31 22.23 17.93
C VAL A 443 -16.20 22.35 19.44
N ALA A 444 -17.17 21.78 20.17
CA ALA A 444 -17.25 21.89 21.64
C ALA A 444 -16.41 20.84 22.39
N HIS A 445 -15.93 19.81 21.70
CA HIS A 445 -15.22 18.67 22.29
C HIS A 445 -13.79 18.55 21.76
N LYS A 446 -12.89 17.94 22.54
CA LYS A 446 -11.45 17.82 22.21
C LYS A 446 -11.04 16.48 21.59
N GLN A 447 -11.99 15.61 21.25
CA GLN A 447 -11.68 14.28 20.72
C GLN A 447 -12.51 13.94 19.48
N SER A 448 -11.93 13.21 18.53
CA SER A 448 -12.65 12.69 17.38
C SER A 448 -13.89 11.89 17.79
N SER A 449 -15.01 12.15 17.15
CA SER A 449 -16.26 11.42 17.39
C SER A 449 -16.29 9.99 16.83
N GLY A 450 -15.28 9.58 16.03
CA GLY A 450 -15.02 8.18 15.66
C GLY A 450 -16.16 7.38 14.99
N LYS A 451 -17.19 8.01 14.41
CA LYS A 451 -18.45 7.33 14.04
C LYS A 451 -18.40 6.37 12.84
N HIS A 452 -17.30 6.31 12.06
CA HIS A 452 -17.24 5.47 10.85
C HIS A 452 -16.10 4.46 10.90
N VAL A 453 -16.39 3.27 11.44
CA VAL A 453 -15.47 2.12 11.42
C VAL A 453 -15.97 1.10 10.40
N ILE A 454 -15.14 0.75 9.40
CA ILE A 454 -15.50 -0.24 8.37
C ILE A 454 -15.53 -1.67 8.94
N VAL A 455 -14.51 -2.04 9.73
CA VAL A 455 -14.42 -3.34 10.42
C VAL A 455 -14.36 -3.07 11.92
N PRO A 456 -15.40 -3.41 12.70
CA PRO A 456 -15.42 -3.15 14.13
C PRO A 456 -14.31 -3.92 14.85
N ALA A 457 -13.79 -3.38 15.95
CA ALA A 457 -12.70 -3.99 16.71
C ALA A 457 -13.00 -5.43 17.17
N SER A 458 -14.26 -5.77 17.44
CA SER A 458 -14.71 -7.12 17.78
C SER A 458 -14.51 -8.15 16.65
N ARG A 459 -14.34 -7.69 15.41
CA ARG A 459 -14.13 -8.52 14.22
C ARG A 459 -12.74 -8.35 13.61
N ALA A 460 -11.79 -7.68 14.29
CA ALA A 460 -10.46 -7.40 13.75
C ALA A 460 -9.68 -8.65 13.29
N ARG A 461 -9.99 -9.83 13.85
CA ARG A 461 -9.33 -11.12 13.55
C ARG A 461 -10.10 -12.02 12.59
N TYR A 462 -11.09 -11.52 11.87
CA TYR A 462 -11.95 -12.33 10.99
C TYR A 462 -11.19 -13.20 9.97
N LEU A 463 -10.04 -12.75 9.45
CA LEU A 463 -9.21 -13.57 8.54
C LEU A 463 -8.57 -14.78 9.25
N ALA A 464 -8.25 -14.65 10.55
CA ALA A 464 -7.80 -15.78 11.35
C ALA A 464 -8.94 -16.78 11.56
N ASP A 465 -10.15 -16.29 11.86
CA ASP A 465 -11.34 -17.14 12.00
C ASP A 465 -11.64 -17.92 10.72
N ILE A 466 -11.47 -17.29 9.54
CA ILE A 466 -11.60 -17.94 8.23
C ILE A 466 -10.52 -19.01 8.05
N ALA A 467 -9.26 -18.70 8.35
CA ALA A 467 -8.16 -19.65 8.21
C ALA A 467 -8.35 -20.87 9.13
N ASP A 468 -8.79 -20.66 10.36
CA ASP A 468 -9.06 -21.72 11.32
C ASP A 468 -10.26 -22.56 10.90
N SER A 469 -11.31 -21.94 10.34
CA SER A 469 -12.46 -22.65 9.78
C SER A 469 -12.05 -23.60 8.64
N VAL A 470 -11.19 -23.15 7.71
CA VAL A 470 -10.69 -24.00 6.60
C VAL A 470 -9.80 -25.13 7.13
N ARG A 471 -8.89 -24.85 8.07
CA ARG A 471 -8.04 -25.90 8.68
C ARG A 471 -8.86 -26.92 9.45
N ALA A 472 -9.86 -26.48 10.20
CA ALA A 472 -10.79 -27.33 10.92
C ALA A 472 -11.58 -28.23 9.97
N TYR A 473 -12.02 -27.70 8.82
CA TYR A 473 -12.68 -28.49 7.77
C TYR A 473 -11.78 -29.61 7.24
N HIS A 474 -10.52 -29.32 6.90
CA HIS A 474 -9.56 -30.34 6.45
C HIS A 474 -9.22 -31.34 7.56
N ALA A 475 -9.11 -30.90 8.81
CA ALA A 475 -8.86 -31.78 9.96
C ALA A 475 -10.02 -32.74 10.18
N ASN A 476 -11.27 -32.25 10.15
CA ASN A 476 -12.45 -33.09 10.22
C ASN A 476 -12.49 -34.06 9.04
N THR A 477 -12.22 -33.59 7.82
CA THR A 477 -12.18 -34.45 6.62
C THR A 477 -11.19 -35.61 6.80
N ARG A 478 -9.97 -35.36 7.27
CA ARG A 478 -8.99 -36.43 7.54
C ARG A 478 -9.50 -37.44 8.58
N LYS A 479 -10.17 -36.98 9.64
CA LYS A 479 -10.79 -37.84 10.65
C LYS A 479 -11.88 -38.72 10.02
N GLN A 480 -12.82 -38.12 9.29
CA GLN A 480 -13.93 -38.83 8.65
C GLN A 480 -13.44 -39.85 7.61
N VAL A 481 -12.43 -39.49 6.81
CA VAL A 481 -11.78 -40.39 5.83
C VAL A 481 -11.18 -41.61 6.52
N LYS A 482 -10.46 -41.42 7.63
CA LYS A 482 -9.89 -42.53 8.41
C LYS A 482 -10.99 -43.46 8.93
N LEU A 483 -12.07 -42.91 9.49
CA LEU A 483 -13.20 -43.69 10.00
C LEU A 483 -13.90 -44.49 8.89
N ALA A 484 -14.12 -43.88 7.72
CA ALA A 484 -14.74 -44.55 6.57
C ALA A 484 -13.89 -45.72 6.04
N ARG A 485 -12.56 -45.54 6.00
CA ARG A 485 -11.59 -46.57 5.62
C ARG A 485 -11.62 -47.74 6.61
N GLU A 486 -11.47 -47.46 7.91
CA GLU A 486 -11.48 -48.48 8.96
C GLU A 486 -12.79 -49.27 8.97
N ARG A 487 -13.94 -48.58 8.82
CA ARG A 487 -15.26 -49.23 8.74
C ARG A 487 -15.32 -50.24 7.58
N GLN A 488 -14.90 -49.83 6.38
CA GLN A 488 -14.92 -50.72 5.21
C GLN A 488 -13.98 -51.92 5.40
N GLN A 489 -12.78 -51.69 5.93
CA GLN A 489 -11.81 -52.77 6.18
C GLN A 489 -12.33 -53.81 7.17
N LEU A 490 -13.00 -53.37 8.24
CA LEU A 490 -13.62 -54.28 9.21
C LEU A 490 -14.78 -55.07 8.60
N GLN A 491 -15.62 -54.42 7.79
CA GLN A 491 -16.71 -55.07 7.06
C GLN A 491 -16.20 -56.14 6.08
N GLU A 492 -15.15 -55.83 5.31
CA GLU A 492 -14.54 -56.80 4.40
C GLU A 492 -13.84 -57.94 5.14
N THR A 493 -13.16 -57.65 6.25
CA THR A 493 -12.56 -58.67 7.12
C THR A 493 -13.62 -59.63 7.64
N LYS A 494 -14.75 -59.10 8.13
CA LYS A 494 -15.91 -59.89 8.56
C LYS A 494 -16.42 -60.79 7.42
N ARG A 495 -16.59 -60.22 6.21
CA ARG A 495 -17.04 -60.97 5.03
C ARG A 495 -16.09 -62.12 4.69
N MET A 496 -14.78 -61.88 4.72
CA MET A 496 -13.75 -62.89 4.45
C MET A 496 -13.76 -64.02 5.50
N LEU A 497 -13.88 -63.68 6.78
CA LEU A 497 -13.94 -64.67 7.87
C LEU A 497 -15.22 -65.52 7.78
N LEU A 498 -16.37 -64.92 7.46
CA LEU A 498 -17.62 -65.66 7.22
C LEU A 498 -17.52 -66.61 6.02
N ALA A 499 -16.86 -66.19 4.94
CA ALA A 499 -16.65 -67.05 3.77
C ALA A 499 -15.72 -68.22 4.09
N ALA A 500 -14.63 -67.99 4.82
CA ALA A 500 -13.71 -69.03 5.28
C ALA A 500 -14.40 -70.03 6.24
N GLY A 501 -15.22 -69.53 7.17
CA GLY A 501 -16.00 -70.38 8.09
C GLY A 501 -17.02 -71.26 7.37
N LYS A 502 -17.66 -70.75 6.31
CA LYS A 502 -18.56 -71.56 5.45
C LYS A 502 -17.79 -72.62 4.65
N ALA A 503 -16.60 -72.29 4.14
CA ALA A 503 -15.75 -73.24 3.42
C ALA A 503 -15.24 -74.38 4.32
N ALA A 504 -14.94 -74.08 5.60
CA ALA A 504 -14.60 -75.09 6.60
C ALA A 504 -15.81 -75.98 6.99
N GLY A 505 -17.01 -75.39 7.08
CA GLY A 505 -18.25 -76.14 7.33
C GLY A 505 -18.65 -77.10 6.21
N THR A 506 -18.35 -76.78 4.95
CA THR A 506 -18.56 -77.69 3.79
C THR A 506 -17.51 -78.80 3.65
N MET A 507 -16.39 -78.73 4.37
CA MET A 507 -15.37 -79.79 4.43
C MET A 507 -15.49 -80.66 5.69
N ALA A 508 -16.38 -80.32 6.63
CA ALA A 508 -16.55 -81.01 7.91
C ALA A 508 -17.62 -82.12 7.92
N ASP A 509 -18.21 -82.47 6.77
CA ASP A 509 -19.04 -83.68 6.60
C ASP A 509 -18.21 -84.94 6.30
N SER A 510 -16.89 -84.84 6.32
CA SER A 510 -16.02 -86.02 6.29
C SER A 510 -14.96 -85.94 7.38
N VAL A 511 -15.05 -86.91 8.30
CA VAL A 511 -14.13 -87.24 9.39
C VAL A 511 -14.39 -86.51 10.72
N ALA A 512 -15.17 -87.19 11.56
CA ALA A 512 -15.11 -87.03 13.00
C ALA A 512 -13.71 -87.42 13.49
N ASP A 513 -12.98 -86.49 14.09
CA ASP A 513 -12.03 -86.85 15.13
C ASP A 513 -11.92 -85.79 16.23
N THR A 514 -11.90 -86.37 17.41
CA THR A 514 -11.82 -85.91 18.78
C THR A 514 -10.61 -85.00 19.06
N THR A 515 -10.75 -84.18 20.11
CA THR A 515 -9.71 -83.41 20.84
C THR A 515 -9.28 -82.04 20.29
N ARG A 516 -9.83 -80.98 20.92
CA ARG A 516 -9.03 -80.03 21.73
C ARG A 516 -9.93 -79.01 22.43
N ASN A 517 -9.87 -79.06 23.75
CA ASN A 517 -10.37 -78.05 24.66
C ASN A 517 -9.14 -77.30 25.18
N THR A 518 -8.98 -76.01 24.88
CA THR A 518 -8.39 -74.97 25.76
C THR A 518 -8.32 -73.60 25.04
N THR A 519 -8.67 -72.56 25.79
CA THR A 519 -8.69 -71.10 25.50
C THR A 519 -9.66 -70.65 24.41
N GLY A 520 -10.88 -70.30 24.86
CA GLY A 520 -11.97 -69.80 24.03
C GLY A 520 -11.82 -68.32 23.73
N ASP A 521 -11.57 -68.03 22.46
CA ASP A 521 -12.36 -67.05 21.72
C ASP A 521 -13.04 -67.86 20.62
N THR A 522 -14.34 -68.09 20.73
CA THR A 522 -15.06 -68.76 19.66
C THR A 522 -15.05 -67.85 18.42
N MET A 523 -15.15 -68.42 17.22
CA MET A 523 -15.31 -67.61 15.99
C MET A 523 -16.48 -66.60 16.14
N ALA A 524 -17.50 -66.93 16.94
CA ALA A 524 -18.60 -66.04 17.30
C ALA A 524 -18.15 -64.82 18.14
N ASP A 525 -17.25 -65.00 19.10
CA ASP A 525 -16.71 -63.91 19.94
C ASP A 525 -15.85 -62.94 19.12
N THR A 526 -15.05 -63.48 18.19
CA THR A 526 -14.28 -62.67 17.22
C THR A 526 -15.20 -61.88 16.29
N MET A 527 -16.29 -62.49 15.81
CA MET A 527 -17.30 -61.80 14.99
C MET A 527 -18.04 -60.73 15.76
N GLY A 528 -18.42 -60.98 17.02
CA GLY A 528 -19.05 -60.01 17.90
C GLY A 528 -18.15 -58.80 18.16
N SER A 529 -16.86 -59.03 18.36
CA SER A 529 -15.85 -57.97 18.54
C SER A 529 -15.70 -57.10 17.29
N ILE A 530 -15.71 -57.70 16.09
CA ILE A 530 -15.66 -56.95 14.83
C ILE A 530 -16.95 -56.14 14.62
N ASP A 531 -18.12 -56.70 14.95
CA ASP A 531 -19.40 -55.98 14.84
C ASP A 531 -19.47 -54.77 15.76
N GLN A 532 -18.93 -54.90 16.98
CA GLN A 532 -18.78 -53.78 17.89
C GLN A 532 -17.90 -52.68 17.28
N LEU A 533 -16.72 -53.03 16.75
CA LEU A 533 -15.81 -52.06 16.13
C LEU A 533 -16.43 -51.38 14.89
N ILE A 534 -17.20 -52.11 14.08
CA ILE A 534 -17.95 -51.54 12.95
C ILE A 534 -18.98 -50.53 13.46
N SER A 535 -19.77 -50.90 14.47
CA SER A 535 -20.79 -50.03 15.07
C SER A 535 -20.18 -48.75 15.65
N GLU A 536 -19.02 -48.84 16.31
CA GLU A 536 -18.29 -47.68 16.82
C GLU A 536 -17.87 -46.72 15.70
N ARG A 537 -17.30 -47.24 14.60
CA ARG A 537 -16.92 -46.39 13.45
C ARG A 537 -18.14 -45.81 12.74
N GLU A 538 -19.23 -46.56 12.66
CA GLU A 538 -20.49 -46.07 12.12
C GLU A 538 -21.01 -44.91 12.99
N GLN A 539 -21.04 -45.03 14.31
CA GLN A 539 -21.49 -43.95 15.19
C GLN A 539 -20.56 -42.71 15.13
N ALA A 540 -19.25 -42.92 14.97
CA ALA A 540 -18.27 -41.84 14.91
C ALA A 540 -18.27 -41.07 13.57
N LEU A 541 -18.82 -41.63 12.50
CA LEU A 541 -18.96 -40.95 11.22
C LEU A 541 -20.06 -39.87 11.27
N ASP A 542 -19.75 -38.67 10.78
CA ASP A 542 -20.69 -37.56 10.71
C ASP A 542 -21.87 -37.90 9.78
N ALA A 543 -23.07 -37.40 10.09
CA ALA A 543 -24.27 -37.65 9.30
C ALA A 543 -24.13 -37.21 7.82
N SER A 544 -23.43 -36.10 7.57
CA SER A 544 -23.13 -35.61 6.23
C SER A 544 -22.18 -36.55 5.47
N ALA A 545 -21.13 -37.06 6.14
CA ALA A 545 -20.17 -38.00 5.56
C ALA A 545 -20.83 -39.34 5.20
N LYS A 546 -21.70 -39.86 6.08
CA LYS A 546 -22.53 -41.05 5.79
C LYS A 546 -23.39 -40.84 4.56
N LYS A 547 -24.07 -39.71 4.47
CA LYS A 547 -24.93 -39.36 3.33
C LYS A 547 -24.12 -39.28 2.03
N LEU A 548 -22.92 -38.67 2.05
CA LEU A 548 -22.05 -38.60 0.89
C LEU A 548 -21.65 -40.00 0.37
N LEU A 549 -21.25 -40.90 1.27
CA LEU A 549 -20.93 -42.29 0.90
C LEU A 549 -22.16 -43.06 0.39
N ALA A 550 -23.32 -42.89 1.03
CA ALA A 550 -24.56 -43.55 0.64
C ALA A 550 -25.05 -43.09 -0.75
N MET A 551 -24.86 -41.82 -1.09
CA MET A 551 -25.24 -41.25 -2.39
C MET A 551 -24.21 -41.53 -3.51
N TRP A 552 -23.04 -42.07 -3.20
CA TRP A 552 -21.99 -42.29 -4.19
C TRP A 552 -22.39 -43.24 -5.33
N PRO A 553 -23.03 -44.41 -5.07
CA PRO A 553 -23.51 -45.28 -6.15
C PRO A 553 -24.54 -44.61 -7.06
N ASP A 554 -25.47 -43.84 -6.47
CA ASP A 554 -26.48 -43.08 -7.22
C ASP A 554 -25.82 -41.99 -8.07
N MET A 555 -24.80 -41.32 -7.54
CA MET A 555 -24.00 -40.35 -8.29
C MET A 555 -23.27 -41.02 -9.46
N GLN A 556 -22.64 -42.18 -9.24
CA GLN A 556 -22.01 -42.95 -10.31
C GLN A 556 -23.01 -43.32 -11.40
N ALA A 557 -24.21 -43.79 -11.03
CA ALA A 557 -25.28 -44.11 -11.98
C ALA A 557 -25.73 -42.87 -12.76
N ALA A 558 -25.95 -41.74 -12.07
CA ALA A 558 -26.40 -40.50 -12.69
C ALA A 558 -25.39 -39.94 -13.72
N TYR A 559 -24.08 -40.11 -13.48
CA TYR A 559 -23.03 -39.69 -14.40
C TYR A 559 -22.57 -40.79 -15.37
N ALA A 560 -23.14 -42.01 -15.29
CA ALA A 560 -22.81 -43.14 -16.15
C ALA A 560 -23.61 -43.14 -17.47
N GLY A 561 -24.80 -42.57 -17.50
CA GLY A 561 -25.62 -42.46 -18.73
C GLY A 561 -25.12 -41.43 -19.74
N ASP A 562 -25.82 -41.35 -20.87
CA ASP A 562 -25.58 -40.35 -21.92
C ASP A 562 -26.21 -38.99 -21.61
N ASP A 563 -27.21 -38.96 -20.74
CA ASP A 563 -27.94 -37.77 -20.31
C ASP A 563 -28.03 -37.69 -18.78
N TYR A 564 -27.97 -36.46 -18.27
CA TYR A 564 -28.25 -36.13 -16.88
C TYR A 564 -29.63 -35.45 -16.80
N VAL A 565 -30.56 -36.07 -16.09
CA VAL A 565 -31.95 -35.61 -15.98
C VAL A 565 -32.19 -35.01 -14.59
N VAL A 566 -32.56 -33.74 -14.54
CA VAL A 566 -32.96 -33.04 -13.30
C VAL A 566 -34.40 -32.59 -13.42
N LYS A 567 -35.23 -32.91 -12.43
CA LYS A 567 -36.59 -32.37 -12.32
C LYS A 567 -36.58 -31.10 -11.48
N ILE A 568 -36.86 -29.96 -12.10
CA ILE A 568 -37.01 -28.68 -11.41
C ILE A 568 -38.44 -28.19 -11.61
N ARG A 569 -39.21 -28.03 -10.51
CA ARG A 569 -40.59 -27.52 -10.52
C ARG A 569 -41.52 -28.25 -11.52
N GLY A 570 -41.38 -29.57 -11.65
CA GLY A 570 -42.19 -30.39 -12.56
C GLY A 570 -41.73 -30.41 -14.01
N GLN A 571 -40.69 -29.65 -14.38
CA GLN A 571 -40.06 -29.71 -15.70
C GLN A 571 -38.80 -30.58 -15.66
N GLU A 572 -38.67 -31.50 -16.62
CA GLU A 572 -37.45 -32.28 -16.86
C GLU A 572 -36.45 -31.45 -17.67
N ILE A 573 -35.31 -31.15 -17.07
CA ILE A 573 -34.16 -30.57 -17.76
C ILE A 573 -33.18 -31.71 -18.03
N ARG A 574 -32.90 -31.96 -19.31
CA ARG A 574 -31.94 -32.99 -19.73
C ARG A 574 -30.68 -32.31 -20.23
N THR A 575 -29.53 -32.74 -19.71
CA THR A 575 -28.22 -32.26 -20.14
C THR A 575 -27.42 -33.43 -20.67
N ARG A 576 -27.00 -33.38 -21.94
CA ARG A 576 -26.18 -34.43 -22.54
C ARG A 576 -24.82 -34.50 -21.86
N LEU A 577 -24.39 -35.69 -21.45
CA LEU A 577 -23.14 -35.96 -20.74
C LEU A 577 -22.00 -36.41 -21.65
N VAL A 578 -22.29 -36.89 -22.86
CA VAL A 578 -21.30 -37.48 -23.77
C VAL A 578 -21.13 -36.68 -25.06
N GLN A 579 -19.89 -36.59 -25.53
CA GLN A 579 -19.52 -36.10 -26.87
C GLN A 579 -18.66 -37.16 -27.56
N HIS A 580 -18.91 -37.41 -28.84
CA HIS A 580 -18.12 -38.34 -29.64
C HIS A 580 -17.01 -37.58 -30.38
N THR A 581 -15.80 -38.14 -30.38
CA THR A 581 -14.72 -37.66 -31.23
C THR A 581 -14.93 -38.11 -32.68
N LEU A 582 -14.16 -37.54 -33.62
CA LEU A 582 -14.15 -37.99 -35.02
C LEU A 582 -13.77 -39.48 -35.17
N SER A 583 -12.97 -40.01 -34.23
CA SER A 583 -12.58 -41.43 -34.18
C SER A 583 -13.65 -42.33 -33.54
N GLY A 584 -14.79 -41.77 -33.12
CA GLY A 584 -15.88 -42.49 -32.47
C GLY A 584 -15.73 -42.69 -30.95
N SER A 585 -14.64 -42.22 -30.34
CA SER A 585 -14.42 -42.33 -28.89
C SER A 585 -15.41 -41.47 -28.11
N VAL A 586 -15.96 -42.03 -27.02
CA VAL A 586 -16.91 -41.33 -26.14
C VAL A 586 -16.16 -40.54 -25.07
N ILE A 587 -16.33 -39.22 -25.05
CA ILE A 587 -15.78 -38.31 -24.05
C ILE A 587 -16.91 -37.81 -23.15
N ARG A 588 -16.80 -38.06 -21.85
CA ARG A 588 -17.77 -37.59 -20.85
C ARG A 588 -17.44 -36.16 -20.41
N LYS A 589 -18.47 -35.33 -20.19
CA LYS A 589 -18.33 -33.96 -19.64
C LYS A 589 -17.72 -33.95 -18.23
N VAL A 590 -18.08 -34.92 -17.40
CA VAL A 590 -17.55 -35.11 -16.04
C VAL A 590 -17.13 -36.56 -15.90
N VAL A 591 -15.89 -36.79 -15.44
CA VAL A 591 -15.33 -38.13 -15.23
C VAL A 591 -15.18 -38.35 -13.73
N LEU A 592 -15.86 -39.38 -13.22
CA LEU A 592 -15.75 -39.76 -11.81
C LEU A 592 -14.55 -40.66 -11.56
N PRO A 593 -13.90 -40.56 -10.38
CA PRO A 593 -12.87 -41.51 -9.98
C PRO A 593 -13.43 -42.93 -9.85
N LYS A 594 -12.58 -43.93 -10.11
CA LYS A 594 -12.90 -45.36 -9.97
C LYS A 594 -12.40 -45.94 -8.64
N TYR A 595 -12.41 -45.13 -7.58
CA TYR A 595 -11.99 -45.59 -6.26
C TYR A 595 -12.98 -46.62 -5.72
N VAL A 596 -12.44 -47.70 -5.15
CA VAL A 596 -13.21 -48.75 -4.47
C VAL A 596 -13.16 -48.53 -2.95
N GLU A 597 -12.13 -47.85 -2.46
CA GLU A 597 -11.94 -47.58 -1.05
C GLU A 597 -12.80 -46.40 -0.58
N HIS A 598 -13.66 -46.62 0.43
CA HIS A 598 -14.57 -45.61 0.96
C HIS A 598 -13.84 -44.39 1.53
N GLY A 599 -12.61 -44.56 2.05
CA GLY A 599 -11.80 -43.43 2.50
C GLY A 599 -11.43 -42.48 1.37
N GLU A 600 -10.95 -42.99 0.24
CA GLU A 600 -10.61 -42.15 -0.93
C GLU A 600 -11.85 -41.57 -1.61
N VAL A 601 -12.98 -42.31 -1.66
CA VAL A 601 -14.27 -41.77 -2.12
C VAL A 601 -14.71 -40.59 -1.26
N LEU A 602 -14.75 -40.75 0.07
CA LEU A 602 -15.17 -39.68 0.97
C LEU A 602 -14.23 -38.48 0.92
N LYS A 603 -12.92 -38.73 0.81
CA LYS A 603 -11.91 -37.68 0.65
C LYS A 603 -12.17 -36.86 -0.60
N PHE A 604 -12.41 -37.52 -1.73
CA PHE A 604 -12.78 -36.85 -2.99
C PHE A 604 -14.06 -36.03 -2.83
N LEU A 605 -15.14 -36.63 -2.29
CA LEU A 605 -16.44 -35.96 -2.12
C LEU A 605 -16.40 -34.76 -1.16
N MET A 606 -15.50 -34.75 -0.18
CA MET A 606 -15.33 -33.63 0.74
C MET A 606 -14.36 -32.57 0.22
N LEU A 607 -13.29 -32.93 -0.49
CA LEU A 607 -12.27 -31.95 -0.89
C LEU A 607 -12.46 -31.41 -2.31
N GLU A 608 -12.91 -32.26 -3.22
CA GLU A 608 -12.83 -32.03 -4.67
C GLU A 608 -14.05 -32.58 -5.41
N ASN A 609 -15.22 -32.48 -4.80
CA ASN A 609 -16.47 -33.01 -5.33
C ASN A 609 -16.73 -32.57 -6.78
N VAL A 610 -17.68 -33.26 -7.44
CA VAL A 610 -18.11 -32.93 -8.80
C VAL A 610 -18.51 -31.44 -8.92
N PRO A 611 -18.39 -30.84 -10.11
CA PRO A 611 -18.85 -29.48 -10.34
C PRO A 611 -20.31 -29.30 -9.88
N GLY A 612 -20.64 -28.16 -9.29
CA GLY A 612 -21.98 -27.88 -8.76
C GLY A 612 -22.29 -28.53 -7.41
N ALA A 613 -21.35 -29.25 -6.79
CA ALA A 613 -21.48 -29.80 -5.45
C ALA A 613 -20.41 -29.24 -4.51
N PHE A 614 -20.76 -29.03 -3.24
CA PHE A 614 -19.83 -28.54 -2.21
C PHE A 614 -18.59 -29.45 -2.10
N PRO A 615 -17.36 -28.90 -1.99
CA PRO A 615 -17.02 -27.48 -1.79
C PRO A 615 -16.85 -26.67 -3.08
N PHE A 616 -17.38 -27.15 -4.21
CA PHE A 616 -17.38 -26.51 -5.52
C PHE A 616 -16.00 -26.33 -6.15
N THR A 617 -15.01 -27.13 -5.72
CA THR A 617 -13.62 -27.07 -6.19
C THR A 617 -13.52 -27.22 -7.72
N ALA A 618 -14.30 -28.13 -8.30
CA ALA A 618 -14.31 -28.35 -9.74
C ALA A 618 -15.24 -27.39 -10.52
N GLY A 619 -15.88 -26.44 -9.84
CA GLY A 619 -16.78 -25.45 -10.41
C GLY A 619 -18.07 -25.28 -9.61
N VAL A 620 -18.61 -24.06 -9.62
CA VAL A 620 -19.86 -23.71 -8.92
C VAL A 620 -21.13 -24.20 -9.61
N PHE A 621 -21.04 -24.63 -10.87
CA PHE A 621 -22.15 -25.15 -11.66
C PHE A 621 -21.90 -26.60 -12.05
N ALA A 622 -22.97 -27.40 -12.17
CA ALA A 622 -22.87 -28.81 -12.54
C ALA A 622 -22.24 -29.03 -13.94
N PHE A 623 -22.59 -28.16 -14.89
CA PHE A 623 -22.05 -28.18 -16.25
C PHE A 623 -21.82 -26.75 -16.74
N LYS A 624 -20.91 -26.60 -17.70
CA LYS A 624 -20.76 -25.34 -18.45
C LYS A 624 -22.04 -25.05 -19.24
N ARG A 625 -22.36 -23.77 -19.46
CA ARG A 625 -23.47 -23.38 -20.33
C ARG A 625 -23.18 -23.82 -21.76
N GLU A 626 -24.19 -24.38 -22.44
CA GLU A 626 -24.05 -24.87 -23.82
C GLU A 626 -24.11 -23.73 -24.85
N ASN A 627 -24.88 -22.67 -24.56
CA ASN A 627 -25.17 -21.58 -25.50
C ASN A 627 -24.42 -20.29 -25.19
N GLU A 628 -23.57 -20.27 -24.18
CA GLU A 628 -22.86 -19.07 -23.75
C GLU A 628 -21.42 -19.42 -23.36
N ASP A 629 -20.50 -19.15 -24.28
CA ASP A 629 -19.08 -19.20 -24.00
C ASP A 629 -18.72 -18.13 -22.94
N PRO A 630 -17.87 -18.45 -21.95
CA PRO A 630 -17.42 -17.47 -20.96
C PRO A 630 -16.66 -16.28 -21.56
N THR A 631 -16.25 -16.34 -22.83
CA THR A 631 -15.57 -15.26 -23.55
C THR A 631 -16.22 -13.91 -23.28
N ARG A 632 -15.41 -12.98 -22.76
CA ARG A 632 -15.81 -11.61 -22.47
C ARG A 632 -14.85 -10.68 -23.18
N MET A 633 -15.41 -9.81 -24.03
CA MET A 633 -14.63 -9.05 -24.99
C MET A 633 -14.17 -7.73 -24.38
N PHE A 634 -12.88 -7.65 -24.08
CA PHE A 634 -12.24 -6.44 -23.58
C PHE A 634 -12.05 -5.44 -24.72
N ALA A 635 -12.65 -4.26 -24.60
CA ALA A 635 -12.47 -3.16 -25.54
C ALA A 635 -12.60 -1.81 -24.85
N GLY A 636 -11.85 -0.84 -25.36
CA GLY A 636 -11.83 0.54 -24.93
C GLY A 636 -10.68 1.24 -25.61
N GLU A 637 -10.98 2.08 -26.59
CA GLU A 637 -10.00 2.88 -27.32
C GLU A 637 -10.68 4.12 -27.92
N GLY A 638 -10.02 5.28 -27.80
CA GLY A 638 -10.52 6.54 -28.32
C GLY A 638 -11.84 6.96 -27.66
N ASP A 639 -12.76 7.46 -28.46
CA ASP A 639 -14.08 7.90 -28.01
C ASP A 639 -15.09 6.75 -27.85
N ALA A 640 -16.21 7.06 -27.20
CA ALA A 640 -17.35 6.15 -27.08
C ALA A 640 -17.80 5.57 -28.43
N PHE A 641 -17.73 6.34 -29.52
CA PHE A 641 -18.13 5.88 -30.85
C PHE A 641 -17.22 4.78 -31.40
N ARG A 642 -15.89 4.93 -31.28
CA ARG A 642 -14.91 3.94 -31.71
C ARG A 642 -14.99 2.68 -30.88
N THR A 643 -15.08 2.81 -29.58
CA THR A 643 -15.26 1.66 -28.68
C THR A 643 -16.55 0.91 -28.97
N ASN A 644 -17.65 1.61 -29.25
CA ASN A 644 -18.91 0.99 -29.68
C ASN A 644 -18.78 0.24 -31.01
N ARG A 645 -18.02 0.78 -31.99
CA ARG A 645 -17.70 0.04 -33.23
C ARG A 645 -16.92 -1.24 -32.94
N ARG A 646 -15.94 -1.20 -32.04
CA ARG A 646 -15.18 -2.39 -31.63
C ARG A 646 -16.09 -3.42 -30.98
N PHE A 647 -16.97 -3.02 -30.05
CA PHE A 647 -17.92 -3.95 -29.41
C PHE A 647 -18.83 -4.65 -30.42
N LYS A 648 -19.34 -3.92 -31.41
CA LYS A 648 -20.16 -4.51 -32.48
C LYS A 648 -19.38 -5.51 -33.32
N LEU A 649 -18.10 -5.23 -33.61
CA LEU A 649 -17.22 -6.13 -34.35
C LEU A 649 -16.92 -7.41 -33.57
N VAL A 650 -16.43 -7.30 -32.33
CA VAL A 650 -16.01 -8.47 -31.54
C VAL A 650 -17.18 -9.35 -31.17
N SER A 651 -18.36 -8.76 -30.95
CA SER A 651 -19.57 -9.51 -30.62
C SER A 651 -20.38 -9.95 -31.84
N ALA A 652 -19.90 -9.70 -33.07
CA ALA A 652 -20.61 -10.08 -34.28
C ALA A 652 -20.80 -11.61 -34.35
N GLY A 653 -22.00 -12.06 -34.71
CA GLY A 653 -22.32 -13.50 -34.82
C GLY A 653 -22.47 -14.25 -33.49
N MET A 654 -22.29 -13.59 -32.33
CA MET A 654 -22.52 -14.21 -31.02
C MET A 654 -23.92 -13.87 -30.49
N ASP A 655 -24.68 -14.86 -30.04
CA ASP A 655 -26.01 -14.64 -29.43
C ASP A 655 -25.92 -13.91 -28.08
N ALA A 656 -24.90 -14.24 -27.28
CA ALA A 656 -24.64 -13.62 -25.98
C ALA A 656 -23.68 -12.43 -26.09
N LYS A 657 -24.14 -11.22 -25.79
CA LYS A 657 -23.33 -9.98 -25.83
C LYS A 657 -22.66 -9.69 -24.49
N ARG A 658 -21.50 -10.30 -24.24
CA ARG A 658 -20.72 -10.13 -22.99
C ARG A 658 -19.59 -9.12 -23.16
N LEU A 659 -19.92 -7.84 -22.95
CA LEU A 659 -18.97 -6.74 -23.12
C LEU A 659 -18.10 -6.53 -21.87
N SER A 660 -16.85 -6.08 -22.07
CA SER A 660 -15.99 -5.57 -21.00
C SER A 660 -15.36 -4.26 -21.45
N THR A 661 -15.70 -3.19 -20.74
CA THR A 661 -15.22 -1.84 -21.06
C THR A 661 -13.93 -1.55 -20.32
N ALA A 662 -12.95 -1.02 -21.06
CA ALA A 662 -11.74 -0.42 -20.51
C ALA A 662 -11.84 1.09 -20.62
N PHE A 663 -11.75 1.81 -19.50
CA PHE A 663 -11.76 3.27 -19.49
C PHE A 663 -10.34 3.81 -19.59
N ASP A 664 -10.20 4.97 -20.21
CA ASP A 664 -8.92 5.66 -20.26
C ASP A 664 -8.49 6.14 -18.86
N SER A 665 -7.21 6.51 -18.75
CA SER A 665 -6.66 6.94 -17.45
C SER A 665 -7.34 8.20 -16.91
N VAL A 666 -7.85 9.09 -17.76
CA VAL A 666 -8.55 10.31 -17.35
C VAL A 666 -9.87 9.97 -16.65
N THR A 667 -10.68 9.12 -17.28
CA THR A 667 -11.97 8.67 -16.74
C THR A 667 -11.81 7.80 -15.49
N LEU A 668 -10.78 6.94 -15.45
CA LEU A 668 -10.50 6.10 -14.27
C LEU A 668 -10.23 6.90 -12.99
N TYR A 669 -9.73 8.13 -13.13
CA TYR A 669 -9.49 9.04 -12.01
C TYR A 669 -10.63 10.04 -11.79
N GLY A 670 -11.77 9.87 -12.48
CA GLY A 670 -12.95 10.73 -12.33
C GLY A 670 -12.72 12.17 -12.79
N ALA A 671 -11.80 12.39 -13.73
CA ALA A 671 -11.51 13.70 -14.29
C ALA A 671 -12.20 13.88 -15.65
N ASP A 672 -12.55 15.13 -15.96
CA ASP A 672 -12.97 15.51 -17.31
C ASP A 672 -11.74 15.69 -18.24
N PRO A 673 -11.89 15.46 -19.56
CA PRO A 673 -10.83 15.76 -20.52
C PRO A 673 -10.54 17.27 -20.54
N ALA A 674 -9.26 17.64 -20.66
CA ALA A 674 -8.80 19.02 -20.64
C ALA A 674 -7.67 19.26 -21.65
N LEU A 675 -7.51 20.52 -22.09
CA LEU A 675 -6.47 20.94 -23.05
C LEU A 675 -5.05 20.92 -22.47
N ARG A 676 -4.90 20.79 -21.15
CA ARG A 676 -3.59 20.73 -20.51
C ARG A 676 -2.84 19.50 -21.05
N PRO A 677 -1.58 19.62 -21.52
CA PRO A 677 -0.93 18.54 -22.28
C PRO A 677 -0.84 17.20 -21.53
N ASP A 678 -0.64 17.25 -20.21
CA ASP A 678 -0.56 16.07 -19.35
C ASP A 678 -1.89 15.32 -19.17
N ILE A 679 -3.03 15.97 -19.47
CA ILE A 679 -4.35 15.35 -19.55
C ILE A 679 -4.67 15.00 -21.01
N TYR A 680 -4.53 15.97 -21.92
CA TYR A 680 -4.91 15.83 -23.33
C TYR A 680 -4.23 14.63 -24.01
N GLY A 681 -2.92 14.45 -23.79
CA GLY A 681 -2.16 13.31 -24.35
C GLY A 681 -2.60 11.94 -23.81
N LYS A 682 -3.48 11.89 -22.81
CA LYS A 682 -4.00 10.65 -22.21
C LYS A 682 -5.46 10.37 -22.54
N VAL A 683 -6.19 11.35 -23.09
CA VAL A 683 -7.61 11.22 -23.41
C VAL A 683 -7.80 10.17 -24.51
N GLY A 684 -8.58 9.13 -24.22
CA GLY A 684 -8.88 8.03 -25.16
C GLY A 684 -7.69 7.10 -25.43
N ASN A 685 -6.58 7.26 -24.70
CA ASN A 685 -5.44 6.36 -24.75
C ASN A 685 -5.57 5.27 -23.68
N SER A 686 -5.20 4.04 -24.03
CA SER A 686 -5.29 2.86 -23.14
C SER A 686 -6.72 2.53 -22.63
N GLY A 687 -7.75 3.17 -23.19
CA GLY A 687 -9.15 2.98 -22.83
C GLY A 687 -10.08 3.96 -23.55
N VAL A 688 -11.39 3.85 -23.29
CA VAL A 688 -12.40 4.78 -23.81
C VAL A 688 -12.52 6.02 -22.92
N SER A 689 -12.62 7.20 -23.55
CA SER A 689 -13.03 8.46 -22.91
C SER A 689 -14.51 8.76 -23.10
#